data_AF-A0A8C7IFY1-F1
#
_entry.id   AF-A0A8C7IFY1-F1
#
_cell.length_a   1.000
_cell.length_b   1.000
_cell.length_c   1.000
_cell.angle_alpha   90.00
_cell.angle_beta   90.00
_cell.angle_gamma   90.00
#
_symmetry.space_group_name_H-M   'P 1'
#
loop_
_entity.id
_entity.type
_entity.pdbx_description
1 polymer ?
#
loop_
_entity_poly.entity_id
_entity_poly.type
_entity_poly.pdbx_seq_one_letter_code
_entity_poly.pdbx_strand_id
1 'polypeptide(L)'
;PGACYRKGWKCDEVLATPLSHTAFTSSSVYSGGYGAGYAKLNRRGGAGGWSPGDTDRYQWLQVDLGTRKQVTFIATQGRYSSSDWTTQYRLLYSDTGKNWRPYRQDGNIWAFSGNSNSESVVRHDLQHAIITRYVRIIPLEWSEEGRIGLRVEVYGCSYWADVINFEGQGVISYRFKMKKMKILKDVISLKFKTTASNGVLLHGEGQQGDYISLELKRSKLLLMINLGSNQYGSILGHTSVTSGSLLDDDHWHSVIIERYRRNVNFTLDRHTQHFRTNGEFDHLDLDYEISFGGMPFSAKPSSGGRENFVGCMEGITYNGDNITNLVKRKKIDTSSFRNLTFSCSETHSFPLFFNATSFLRLPGLSDSDILSVSLSFRTWNPSGLLLYTALADGVVEVGLTEGKVTVYINVTQKKNMRIDISSGSGLNDGQWHNVYLHALENCAMLTIDGDEASTVRTVIPIQIRTGGQYYFGGYFLRTNTPPAQRSFQGCMQLIHVDDQLADLVAVEQGNMGTFENVSLDMCAIIDRCVPNHCEHRGRCSQTWDSFSCSCNGTGYTGATCHTSVYEQSCEEYKHLGKTSGTYWIDPDGSGPVGPFKVNCNMTEDKVWTTVRNNLSPQTSVTGSDLEGKAVLQLNYNMSTEQVTAIMGSAEYCEQHVAYACRMSRLLNTPEGSPLTWWVGRANERHFYWGGSGPGIQKCACGIERNCTNPKYYCNCDADQTREDAGLLVYKDHLPVSQVVVGDTNRAGSEAKLTVGPLRCQGDGNYWNAASFNTPGSYLHFPTFQGETSADISFYFKTSSSYGVFLENLGNADFIRLELKAATLVSFSFDVGNGLVELSVRSSTPLNDDQWHRVVAERNVKEAVLQLDGHYKEVHPAPPQGHTRLELYSQLYVGASGGQRGFLGCIRALKMNGVTLDLEERAKVTPGVKPGCSGHCTSYGQHCRNSGQCMEKYNGKIQSQDVKSLSPLLPTEGNLTQEELVFSFSTSNAPSILVYISSRTQDYLAVVLRNNGTLQIRYSLGGLREPFTIDLDQRNMANGQPHHINISRQERNVRLQLDHYPPVSYTLPDDSDTQFNLVKTIFLGKVFETGQIDPVLIEKYNTPGFVGCLSRVHFNNIAPLKAALRSGIVAPVTTQGILVESNCGASPLTISPMAAANDPWHMDSAGAVFPFNEERVSRDGVDQNSAVIGGIIAVVIFTILCTLVFLIRHMFRHKGSYHTNEAKGAESADCADAAIIVNDPAFTETIDESKKEWFI
;
A
#
# COMPACT_ATOMS: atom_id res chain seq x y z
N PRO A 1 42.16 27.44 -0.40
CA PRO A 1 41.40 27.27 0.87
C PRO A 1 40.33 26.17 0.70
N GLY A 2 40.68 24.95 1.12
CA GLY A 2 39.96 23.71 0.80
C GLY A 2 38.89 23.34 1.82
N ALA A 3 37.75 22.84 1.33
CA ALA A 3 36.71 22.21 2.13
C ALA A 3 36.87 20.68 2.04
N CYS A 4 37.27 20.06 3.15
CA CYS A 4 37.09 18.63 3.37
C CYS A 4 35.63 18.38 3.75
N TYR A 5 34.90 17.59 2.94
CA TYR A 5 33.68 16.94 3.40
C TYR A 5 34.08 15.86 4.42
N ARG A 6 33.91 16.16 5.71
CA ARG A 6 34.01 15.15 6.79
C ARG A 6 32.72 14.32 6.81
N LYS A 7 32.80 13.04 6.44
CA LYS A 7 31.73 12.06 6.60
C LYS A 7 31.54 11.76 8.11
N GLY A 8 30.37 12.05 8.66
CA GLY A 8 29.96 11.51 9.98
C GLY A 8 29.28 12.46 10.97
N TRP A 9 29.08 13.75 10.68
CA TRP A 9 28.36 14.65 11.60
C TRP A 9 26.87 14.74 11.25
N LYS A 10 25.99 14.53 12.22
CA LYS A 10 24.56 14.86 12.08
C LYS A 10 24.44 16.39 11.90
N CYS A 11 23.67 16.85 10.92
CA CYS A 11 23.40 18.28 10.67
C CYS A 11 22.43 18.81 11.74
N ASP A 12 22.94 18.98 12.97
CA ASP A 12 22.19 19.34 14.19
C ASP A 12 23.04 20.26 15.10
N GLU A 13 23.90 21.09 14.49
CA GLU A 13 24.69 22.07 15.23
C GLU A 13 23.82 23.26 15.63
N VAL A 14 24.13 23.84 16.80
CA VAL A 14 23.48 25.05 17.33
C VAL A 14 23.90 26.27 16.48
N LEU A 15 22.95 26.92 15.81
CA LEU A 15 23.24 28.02 14.87
C LEU A 15 22.93 29.40 15.44
N ALA A 16 21.95 29.55 16.33
CA ALA A 16 21.47 30.86 16.78
C ALA A 16 22.19 31.35 18.06
N THR A 17 22.42 30.49 19.05
CA THR A 17 23.11 30.88 20.30
C THR A 17 24.49 31.52 20.08
N PRO A 18 25.36 31.02 19.17
CA PRO A 18 26.68 31.60 18.94
C PRO A 18 26.69 33.01 18.32
N LEU A 19 25.58 33.46 17.72
CA LEU A 19 25.51 34.73 17.00
C LEU A 19 25.57 35.96 17.92
N SER A 20 25.90 37.14 17.41
CA SER A 20 25.83 38.38 18.19
C SER A 20 24.37 38.81 18.45
N HIS A 21 24.15 39.74 19.39
CA HIS A 21 22.81 40.30 19.60
C HIS A 21 22.26 41.04 18.37
N THR A 22 23.14 41.60 17.53
CA THR A 22 22.77 42.32 16.30
C THR A 22 22.25 41.41 15.20
N ALA A 23 22.50 40.10 15.29
CA ALA A 23 21.93 39.11 14.38
C ALA A 23 20.43 38.84 14.65
N PHE A 24 19.90 39.33 15.77
CA PHE A 24 18.50 39.20 16.14
C PHE A 24 17.79 40.53 15.97
N THR A 25 16.68 40.53 15.25
CA THR A 25 15.81 41.69 15.05
C THR A 25 14.36 41.32 15.37
N SER A 26 13.52 42.32 15.62
CA SER A 26 12.10 42.10 15.91
C SER A 26 11.24 43.24 15.38
N SER A 27 9.95 42.98 15.25
CA SER A 27 8.93 43.98 14.87
C SER A 27 8.92 45.19 15.82
N SER A 28 8.95 44.91 17.12
CA SER A 28 8.92 45.90 18.18
C SER A 28 9.56 45.33 19.45
N VAL A 29 9.74 46.17 20.47
CA VAL A 29 10.35 45.80 21.75
C VAL A 29 9.61 46.49 22.89
N TYR A 30 9.22 45.74 23.93
CA TYR A 30 8.50 46.29 25.09
C TYR A 30 9.30 47.32 25.88
N SER A 31 10.56 47.02 26.19
CA SER A 31 11.54 47.95 26.74
C SER A 31 12.95 47.41 26.53
N GLY A 32 14.01 48.18 26.82
CA GLY A 32 15.39 47.81 26.49
C GLY A 32 15.87 46.42 26.95
N GLY A 33 15.30 45.89 28.04
CA GLY A 33 15.60 44.53 28.54
C GLY A 33 14.93 43.38 27.77
N TYR A 34 13.97 43.66 26.89
CA TYR A 34 13.13 42.67 26.17
C TYR A 34 13.49 42.58 24.67
N GLY A 35 14.64 43.12 24.27
CA GLY A 35 15.07 43.14 22.87
C GLY A 35 15.33 41.75 22.30
N ALA A 36 15.26 41.65 20.97
CA ALA A 36 15.45 40.41 20.21
C ALA A 36 16.76 39.66 20.54
N GLY A 37 17.85 40.39 20.84
CA GLY A 37 19.14 39.80 21.21
C GLY A 37 19.13 38.93 22.48
N TYR A 38 18.12 39.08 23.36
CA TYR A 38 17.94 38.25 24.54
C TYR A 38 17.12 36.98 24.28
N ALA A 39 16.59 36.79 23.08
CA ALA A 39 15.75 35.66 22.70
C ALA A 39 16.54 34.36 22.47
N LYS A 40 17.70 34.17 23.09
CA LYS A 40 18.48 32.94 22.92
C LYS A 40 18.00 31.87 23.89
N LEU A 41 17.86 30.64 23.41
CA LEU A 41 17.44 29.50 24.23
C LEU A 41 18.30 29.35 25.49
N ASN A 42 17.68 29.00 26.61
CA ASN A 42 18.31 28.79 27.92
C ASN A 42 19.11 29.97 28.48
N ARG A 43 19.06 31.15 27.86
CA ARG A 43 19.67 32.37 28.42
C ARG A 43 18.67 33.08 29.34
N ARG A 44 19.23 33.75 30.35
CA ARG A 44 18.50 34.55 31.36
C ARG A 44 18.90 36.03 31.33
N GLY A 45 19.58 36.46 30.26
CA GLY A 45 20.03 37.84 30.10
C GLY A 45 18.85 38.80 29.84
N GLY A 46 19.05 40.08 30.13
CA GLY A 46 17.99 41.09 29.99
C GLY A 46 16.83 40.81 30.95
N ALA A 47 15.61 40.96 30.45
CA ALA A 47 14.36 40.59 31.14
C ALA A 47 13.95 39.12 30.88
N GLY A 48 14.90 38.26 30.48
CA GLY A 48 14.69 36.81 30.36
C GLY A 48 14.24 36.30 28.98
N GLY A 49 14.18 37.14 27.95
CA GLY A 49 13.75 36.77 26.59
C GLY A 49 13.24 37.96 25.78
N TRP A 50 12.80 37.74 24.54
CA TRP A 50 12.14 38.78 23.74
C TRP A 50 10.66 38.88 24.05
N SER A 51 10.15 40.11 24.15
CA SER A 51 8.72 40.43 24.11
C SER A 51 8.48 41.72 23.31
N PRO A 52 7.49 41.73 22.41
CA PRO A 52 7.13 42.91 21.60
C PRO A 52 6.47 44.02 22.43
N GLY A 53 6.43 45.23 21.87
CA GLY A 53 5.74 46.39 22.45
C GLY A 53 4.24 46.15 22.57
N ASP A 54 3.63 45.74 21.47
CA ASP A 54 2.23 45.34 21.37
C ASP A 54 2.08 43.82 21.35
N THR A 55 0.90 43.32 21.67
CA THR A 55 0.60 41.88 21.70
C THR A 55 -0.50 41.59 20.70
N ASP A 56 -0.12 41.58 19.42
CA ASP A 56 -0.99 41.34 18.27
C ASP A 56 -0.38 40.30 17.31
N ARG A 57 -1.07 40.05 16.20
CA ARG A 57 -0.69 39.04 15.20
C ARG A 57 0.36 39.52 14.18
N TYR A 58 0.85 40.75 14.29
CA TYR A 58 1.85 41.33 13.37
C TYR A 58 3.26 41.28 13.95
N GLN A 59 3.41 40.79 15.19
CA GLN A 59 4.70 40.71 15.84
C GLN A 59 5.56 39.59 15.25
N TRP A 60 6.87 39.82 15.21
CA TRP A 60 7.81 38.82 14.71
C TRP A 60 9.19 38.94 15.37
N LEU A 61 9.87 37.80 15.47
CA LEU A 61 11.27 37.67 15.90
C LEU A 61 12.07 37.06 14.76
N GLN A 62 13.21 37.65 14.42
CA GLN A 62 14.03 37.26 13.28
C GLN A 62 15.48 37.00 13.69
N VAL A 63 16.09 36.03 13.02
CA VAL A 63 17.49 35.63 13.21
C VAL A 63 18.19 35.64 11.84
N ASP A 64 19.28 36.40 11.71
CA ASP A 64 20.23 36.35 10.59
C ASP A 64 21.35 35.35 10.91
N LEU A 65 21.39 34.22 10.20
CA LEU A 65 22.40 33.18 10.37
C LEU A 65 23.76 33.56 9.73
N GLY A 66 23.88 34.75 9.15
CA GLY A 66 25.07 35.32 8.52
C GLY A 66 25.37 34.79 7.12
N THR A 67 25.27 33.47 6.93
CA THR A 67 25.37 32.80 5.62
C THR A 67 24.19 31.86 5.44
N ARG A 68 23.97 31.36 4.21
CA ARG A 68 23.01 30.27 4.00
C ARG A 68 23.42 29.05 4.82
N LYS A 69 22.47 28.51 5.58
CA LYS A 69 22.59 27.29 6.39
C LYS A 69 21.51 26.31 5.97
N GLN A 70 21.78 25.02 6.16
CA GLN A 70 20.76 24.00 6.10
C GLN A 70 20.19 23.84 7.51
N VAL A 71 18.95 24.29 7.73
CA VAL A 71 18.24 24.25 9.01
C VAL A 71 17.37 22.99 9.07
N THR A 72 17.48 22.24 10.17
CA THR A 72 16.83 20.94 10.39
C THR A 72 15.91 20.93 11.60
N PHE A 73 16.22 21.68 12.67
CA PHE A 73 15.36 21.77 13.86
C PHE A 73 15.16 23.21 14.31
N ILE A 74 14.04 23.42 14.99
CA ILE A 74 13.76 24.66 15.72
C ILE A 74 13.34 24.31 17.13
N ALA A 75 13.85 25.07 18.10
CA ALA A 75 13.39 24.98 19.47
C ALA A 75 12.92 26.34 20.00
N THR A 76 11.84 26.33 20.76
CA THR A 76 11.28 27.50 21.44
C THR A 76 11.17 27.27 22.94
N GLN A 77 11.25 28.36 23.70
CA GLN A 77 11.10 28.41 25.14
C GLN A 77 10.44 29.74 25.51
N GLY A 78 9.55 29.76 26.50
CA GLY A 78 8.94 31.00 26.97
C GLY A 78 9.96 31.96 27.62
N ARG A 79 9.56 33.20 27.89
CA ARG A 79 10.42 34.17 28.58
C ARG A 79 10.66 33.71 30.01
N TYR A 80 11.92 33.74 30.46
CA TYR A 80 12.33 33.20 31.75
C TYR A 80 11.56 33.82 32.92
N SER A 81 11.08 32.99 33.86
CA SER A 81 10.41 33.44 35.10
C SER A 81 9.23 34.42 34.87
N SER A 82 8.45 34.23 33.80
CA SER A 82 7.25 35.02 33.52
C SER A 82 6.06 34.17 33.06
N SER A 83 4.90 34.82 32.92
CA SER A 83 3.71 34.29 32.23
C SER A 83 3.75 34.49 30.71
N ASP A 84 4.85 35.04 30.17
CA ASP A 84 4.95 35.40 28.74
C ASP A 84 5.55 34.25 27.93
N TRP A 85 4.72 33.56 27.15
CA TRP A 85 5.17 32.54 26.21
C TRP A 85 4.21 32.41 25.03
N THR A 86 4.76 31.99 23.89
CA THR A 86 4.01 31.71 22.67
C THR A 86 3.56 30.25 22.66
N THR A 87 2.25 29.99 22.53
CA THR A 87 1.64 28.64 22.50
C THR A 87 1.52 28.08 21.09
N GLN A 88 1.53 28.95 20.06
CA GLN A 88 1.53 28.55 18.66
C GLN A 88 2.28 29.58 17.80
N TYR A 89 3.06 29.13 16.81
CA TYR A 89 3.81 30.02 15.92
C TYR A 89 3.95 29.47 14.50
N ARG A 90 4.20 30.38 13.55
CA ARG A 90 4.61 30.05 12.16
C ARG A 90 6.09 30.36 11.95
N LEU A 91 6.68 29.61 11.02
CA LEU A 91 8.04 29.80 10.57
C LEU A 91 8.06 30.39 9.15
N LEU A 92 8.75 31.52 8.98
CA LEU A 92 9.08 32.09 7.68
C LEU A 92 10.61 32.05 7.47
N TYR A 93 11.04 31.96 6.23
CA TYR A 93 12.46 31.96 5.88
C TYR A 93 12.74 32.74 4.59
N SER A 94 13.96 33.28 4.47
CA SER A 94 14.40 34.07 3.32
C SER A 94 15.93 34.02 3.15
N ASP A 95 16.42 34.18 1.92
CA ASP A 95 17.86 34.34 1.65
C ASP A 95 18.33 35.81 1.75
N THR A 96 17.42 36.78 1.57
CA THR A 96 17.73 38.22 1.49
C THR A 96 17.18 39.02 2.67
N GLY A 97 16.30 38.41 3.48
CA GLY A 97 15.53 39.11 4.52
C GLY A 97 14.30 39.83 3.97
N LYS A 98 14.02 39.64 2.67
CA LYS A 98 12.82 40.07 1.96
C LYS A 98 12.14 38.90 1.23
N ASN A 99 10.96 39.10 0.66
CA ASN A 99 10.16 38.08 -0.02
C ASN A 99 10.11 36.76 0.79
N TRP A 100 9.47 36.81 1.94
CA TRP A 100 9.44 35.73 2.91
C TRP A 100 8.66 34.52 2.38
N ARG A 101 9.23 33.33 2.58
CA ARG A 101 8.55 32.06 2.29
C ARG A 101 8.07 31.41 3.58
N PRO A 102 6.78 31.06 3.70
CA PRO A 102 6.32 30.27 4.84
C PRO A 102 6.80 28.83 4.74
N TYR A 103 7.19 28.27 5.88
CA TYR A 103 7.45 26.83 5.98
C TYR A 103 6.16 26.05 5.73
N ARG A 104 6.26 25.03 4.88
CA ARG A 104 5.15 24.14 4.54
C ARG A 104 5.43 22.73 5.00
N GLN A 105 4.41 22.09 5.55
CA GLN A 105 4.38 20.68 5.94
C GLN A 105 3.10 20.07 5.39
N ASP A 106 3.23 18.90 4.76
CA ASP A 106 2.14 18.22 4.03
C ASP A 106 1.40 19.14 3.03
N GLY A 107 2.14 20.04 2.37
CA GLY A 107 1.60 21.01 1.40
C GLY A 107 0.93 22.26 2.02
N ASN A 108 0.76 22.31 3.33
CA ASN A 108 0.06 23.38 4.05
C ASN A 108 1.03 24.34 4.75
N ILE A 109 0.64 25.61 4.93
CA ILE A 109 1.39 26.57 5.76
C ILE A 109 1.30 26.10 7.21
N TRP A 110 2.43 25.68 7.77
CA TRP A 110 2.43 24.95 9.04
C TRP A 110 2.42 25.87 10.26
N ALA A 111 1.60 25.54 11.26
CA ALA A 111 1.59 26.18 12.56
C ALA A 111 2.14 25.20 13.60
N PHE A 112 3.28 25.54 14.20
CA PHE A 112 3.93 24.73 15.23
C PHE A 112 3.31 24.99 16.59
N SER A 113 3.06 23.93 17.36
CA SER A 113 2.77 24.05 18.79
C SER A 113 4.00 24.61 19.51
N GLY A 114 3.81 25.70 20.22
CA GLY A 114 4.83 26.36 21.03
C GLY A 114 4.85 25.83 22.47
N ASN A 115 5.07 26.73 23.40
CA ASN A 115 5.33 26.44 24.80
C ASN A 115 4.05 26.46 25.65
N SER A 116 4.03 25.64 26.71
CA SER A 116 2.96 25.65 27.73
C SER A 116 3.37 26.37 29.03
N ASN A 117 4.63 26.78 29.13
CA ASN A 117 5.20 27.50 30.28
C ASN A 117 6.50 28.21 29.87
N SER A 118 7.11 28.94 30.82
CA SER A 118 8.34 29.70 30.61
C SER A 118 9.64 28.90 30.61
N GLU A 119 9.66 27.65 31.09
CA GLU A 119 10.89 26.89 31.35
C GLU A 119 11.13 25.72 30.39
N SER A 120 10.09 25.00 29.96
CA SER A 120 10.22 23.82 29.09
C SER A 120 10.59 24.20 27.67
N VAL A 121 11.61 23.54 27.12
CA VAL A 121 11.99 23.65 25.71
C VAL A 121 11.09 22.76 24.87
N VAL A 122 10.50 23.32 23.84
CA VAL A 122 9.73 22.58 22.83
C VAL A 122 10.57 22.58 21.56
N ARG A 123 10.89 21.38 21.05
CA ARG A 123 11.74 21.19 19.87
C ARG A 123 10.94 20.46 18.80
N HIS A 124 11.00 20.98 17.57
CA HIS A 124 10.40 20.39 16.39
C HIS A 124 11.48 20.02 15.38
N ASP A 125 11.39 18.80 14.87
CA ASP A 125 12.09 18.39 13.65
C ASP A 125 11.33 18.93 12.45
N LEU A 126 12.03 19.64 11.57
CA LEU A 126 11.42 20.05 10.32
C LEU A 126 11.32 18.78 9.47
N GLN A 127 10.09 18.36 9.14
CA GLN A 127 9.79 17.27 8.18
C GLN A 127 10.76 17.29 7.00
N HIS A 128 11.17 18.50 6.60
CA HIS A 128 12.24 18.65 5.66
C HIS A 128 13.11 19.88 5.93
N ALA A 129 14.42 19.73 5.71
CA ALA A 129 15.37 20.82 5.88
C ALA A 129 15.10 22.00 4.94
N ILE A 130 15.32 23.21 5.44
CA ILE A 130 15.28 24.46 4.67
C ILE A 130 16.69 25.02 4.50
N ILE A 131 17.01 25.50 3.30
CA ILE A 131 18.26 26.22 3.05
C ILE A 131 17.94 27.70 3.09
N THR A 132 18.48 28.40 4.07
CA THR A 132 18.13 29.81 4.31
C THR A 132 19.22 30.56 5.05
N ARG A 133 19.24 31.89 4.92
CA ARG A 133 20.05 32.78 5.76
C ARG A 133 19.21 33.38 6.90
N TYR A 134 17.98 33.76 6.64
CA TYR A 134 17.12 34.43 7.61
C TYR A 134 15.96 33.54 8.02
N VAL A 135 15.74 33.45 9.32
CA VAL A 135 14.61 32.75 9.91
C VAL A 135 13.76 33.75 10.68
N ARG A 136 12.45 33.75 10.48
CA ARG A 136 11.50 34.63 11.17
C ARG A 136 10.38 33.81 11.81
N ILE A 137 10.14 34.03 13.08
CA ILE A 137 9.12 33.36 13.90
C ILE A 137 7.97 34.34 14.11
N ILE A 138 6.77 33.91 13.72
CA ILE A 138 5.53 34.68 13.82
C ILE A 138 4.65 34.06 14.90
N PRO A 139 4.52 34.66 16.09
CA PRO A 139 3.56 34.22 17.10
C PRO A 139 2.13 34.29 16.56
N LEU A 140 1.37 33.21 16.76
CA LEU A 140 -0.06 33.14 16.41
C LEU A 140 -0.95 33.22 17.64
N GLU A 141 -0.56 32.48 18.69
CA GLU A 141 -1.24 32.39 19.97
C GLU A 141 -0.21 32.40 21.10
N TRP A 142 -0.63 32.87 22.28
CA TRP A 142 0.22 33.05 23.46
C TRP A 142 -0.57 32.79 24.75
N SER A 143 0.14 32.76 25.87
CA SER A 143 -0.43 32.57 27.21
C SER A 143 -1.61 33.50 27.49
N GLU A 144 -2.72 32.95 28.00
CA GLU A 144 -3.88 33.75 28.43
C GLU A 144 -3.56 34.65 29.64
N GLU A 145 -2.61 34.24 30.48
CA GLU A 145 -2.19 34.96 31.69
C GLU A 145 -1.04 35.95 31.44
N GLY A 146 -0.56 36.06 30.20
CA GLY A 146 0.63 36.85 29.86
C GLY A 146 0.63 37.41 28.44
N ARG A 147 1.83 37.68 27.93
CA ARG A 147 2.07 38.26 26.60
C ARG A 147 2.88 37.32 25.72
N ILE A 148 3.19 37.76 24.50
CA ILE A 148 4.16 37.10 23.64
C ILE A 148 5.54 37.11 24.34
N GLY A 149 6.15 35.92 24.45
CA GLY A 149 7.49 35.75 24.99
C GLY A 149 8.22 34.61 24.28
N LEU A 150 9.42 34.88 23.78
CA LEU A 150 10.23 33.86 23.09
C LEU A 150 11.70 33.88 23.50
N ARG A 151 12.23 32.67 23.59
CA ARG A 151 13.64 32.29 23.47
C ARG A 151 13.72 31.14 22.47
N VAL A 152 14.69 31.18 21.57
CA VAL A 152 14.73 30.35 20.37
C VAL A 152 16.13 29.79 20.12
N GLU A 153 16.17 28.61 19.51
CA GLU A 153 17.37 28.02 18.93
C GLU A 153 17.04 27.48 17.53
N VAL A 154 18.02 27.58 16.64
CA VAL A 154 17.94 27.07 15.27
C VAL A 154 19.07 26.06 15.12
N TYR A 155 18.76 24.83 14.70
CA TYR A 155 19.75 23.77 14.53
C TYR A 155 19.96 23.45 13.06
N GLY A 156 21.19 23.10 12.69
CA GLY A 156 21.52 22.78 11.31
C GLY A 156 23.01 22.69 11.05
N CYS A 157 23.43 23.02 9.83
CA CYS A 157 24.83 23.01 9.42
C CYS A 157 25.11 24.02 8.29
N SER A 158 26.39 24.28 8.02
CA SER A 158 26.79 25.21 6.96
C SER A 158 26.50 24.68 5.57
N TYR A 159 25.93 25.53 4.70
CA TYR A 159 25.64 25.22 3.30
C TYR A 159 26.43 26.15 2.38
N TRP A 160 27.09 25.59 1.37
CA TRP A 160 27.84 26.34 0.37
C TRP A 160 27.50 25.84 -1.03
N ALA A 161 27.20 26.76 -1.93
CA ALA A 161 26.91 26.47 -3.33
C ALA A 161 27.43 27.62 -4.21
N ASP A 162 27.96 27.26 -5.37
CA ASP A 162 28.29 28.22 -6.42
C ASP A 162 27.01 28.57 -7.19
N VAL A 163 26.73 29.86 -7.36
CA VAL A 163 25.55 30.38 -8.05
C VAL A 163 25.97 31.01 -9.37
N ILE A 164 25.16 30.87 -10.41
CA ILE A 164 25.32 31.52 -11.72
C ILE A 164 24.05 32.30 -12.02
N ASN A 165 24.20 33.57 -12.42
CA ASN A 165 23.10 34.42 -12.87
C ASN A 165 22.94 34.35 -14.39
N PHE A 166 21.70 34.31 -14.86
CA PHE A 166 21.30 34.27 -16.26
C PHE A 166 20.39 35.47 -16.56
N GLU A 167 20.77 36.29 -17.53
CA GLU A 167 20.04 37.49 -17.95
C GLU A 167 19.27 37.26 -19.27
N GLY A 168 18.94 36.01 -19.61
CA GLY A 168 18.30 35.64 -20.88
C GLY A 168 19.23 35.59 -22.10
N GLN A 169 20.46 36.10 -21.98
CA GLN A 169 21.47 35.99 -23.05
C GLN A 169 22.52 34.90 -22.78
N GLY A 170 22.65 34.43 -21.54
CA GLY A 170 23.64 33.43 -21.15
C GLY A 170 23.18 32.00 -21.45
N VAL A 171 23.99 31.23 -22.19
CA VAL A 171 23.79 29.78 -22.40
C VAL A 171 25.11 29.06 -22.14
N ILE A 172 25.09 28.09 -21.22
CA ILE A 172 26.24 27.25 -20.90
C ILE A 172 26.16 25.99 -21.77
N SER A 173 27.08 25.84 -22.72
CA SER A 173 27.18 24.63 -23.55
C SER A 173 28.24 23.67 -22.98
N TYR A 174 27.81 22.51 -22.52
CA TYR A 174 28.70 21.43 -22.07
C TYR A 174 28.92 20.43 -23.20
N ARG A 175 30.14 20.39 -23.76
CA ARG A 175 30.52 19.45 -24.81
C ARG A 175 31.05 18.14 -24.24
N PHE A 176 30.56 17.02 -24.75
CA PHE A 176 31.00 15.68 -24.34
C PHE A 176 32.37 15.33 -24.91
N LYS A 177 33.14 14.52 -24.17
CA LYS A 177 34.47 14.07 -24.60
C LYS A 177 34.43 13.14 -25.81
N MET A 178 33.34 12.40 -26.00
CA MET A 178 33.12 11.52 -27.16
C MET A 178 32.05 12.10 -28.08
N LYS A 179 32.25 11.99 -29.41
CA LYS A 179 31.40 12.63 -30.44
C LYS A 179 30.01 12.00 -30.61
N LYS A 180 29.77 10.80 -30.08
CA LYS A 180 28.45 10.12 -30.04
C LYS A 180 28.34 9.40 -28.71
N MET A 181 27.30 9.72 -27.93
CA MET A 181 27.07 9.14 -26.60
C MET A 181 25.70 8.46 -26.60
N LYS A 182 25.68 7.13 -26.73
CA LYS A 182 24.47 6.35 -26.50
C LYS A 182 24.35 6.06 -25.01
N ILE A 183 23.63 6.92 -24.30
CA ILE A 183 23.57 6.85 -22.83
C ILE A 183 22.36 6.00 -22.42
N LEU A 184 22.56 5.06 -21.49
CA LEU A 184 21.48 4.26 -20.89
C LEU A 184 20.98 4.83 -19.57
N LYS A 185 21.80 5.64 -18.90
CA LYS A 185 21.49 6.26 -17.61
C LYS A 185 21.91 7.72 -17.59
N ASP A 186 20.96 8.61 -17.36
CA ASP A 186 21.20 10.05 -17.19
C ASP A 186 20.82 10.47 -15.78
N VAL A 187 21.69 11.25 -15.13
CA VAL A 187 21.41 11.90 -13.85
C VAL A 187 21.73 13.38 -14.00
N ILE A 188 20.67 14.19 -14.05
CA ILE A 188 20.75 15.65 -14.19
C ILE A 188 20.19 16.27 -12.91
N SER A 189 20.94 17.17 -12.29
CA SER A 189 20.42 17.94 -11.16
C SER A 189 20.80 19.41 -11.27
N LEU A 190 19.89 20.28 -10.88
CA LEU A 190 20.11 21.72 -10.80
C LEU A 190 19.11 22.32 -9.82
N LYS A 191 19.46 23.47 -9.23
CA LYS A 191 18.48 24.32 -8.54
C LYS A 191 18.35 25.63 -9.30
N PHE A 192 17.15 26.18 -9.35
CA PHE A 192 16.89 27.45 -10.03
C PHE A 192 16.03 28.38 -9.18
N LYS A 193 16.12 29.68 -9.43
CA LYS A 193 15.33 30.75 -8.83
C LYS A 193 15.00 31.79 -9.91
N THR A 194 13.74 32.18 -10.05
CA THR A 194 13.31 33.14 -11.10
C THR A 194 11.98 33.83 -10.74
N THR A 195 11.76 34.99 -11.36
CA THR A 195 10.45 35.70 -11.42
C THR A 195 9.78 35.58 -12.80
N ALA A 196 10.46 34.97 -13.78
CA ALA A 196 9.93 34.80 -15.13
C ALA A 196 9.02 33.57 -15.19
N SER A 197 7.88 33.66 -15.85
CA SER A 197 6.94 32.54 -16.02
C SER A 197 7.37 31.56 -17.12
N ASN A 198 8.32 31.93 -17.98
CA ASN A 198 8.80 31.12 -19.09
C ASN A 198 10.33 31.14 -19.18
N GLY A 199 10.93 30.06 -19.68
CA GLY A 199 12.36 30.00 -19.98
C GLY A 199 12.89 28.58 -20.11
N VAL A 200 13.84 28.34 -21.02
CA VAL A 200 14.49 27.03 -21.19
C VAL A 200 15.60 26.85 -20.16
N LEU A 201 15.47 25.87 -19.26
CA LEU A 201 16.46 25.58 -18.21
C LEU A 201 17.58 24.68 -18.73
N LEU A 202 17.24 23.62 -19.47
CA LEU A 202 18.21 22.74 -20.12
C LEU A 202 17.67 22.25 -21.45
N HIS A 203 18.57 22.01 -22.40
CA HIS A 203 18.23 21.48 -23.71
C HIS A 203 19.40 20.70 -24.30
N GLY A 204 19.12 19.50 -24.82
CA GLY A 204 20.05 18.71 -25.63
C GLY A 204 19.28 18.04 -26.76
N GLU A 205 19.81 18.09 -27.96
CA GLU A 205 19.23 17.48 -29.17
C GLU A 205 20.32 16.75 -29.93
N GLY A 206 19.97 15.60 -30.52
CA GLY A 206 20.82 14.79 -31.37
C GLY A 206 20.43 14.87 -32.84
N GLN A 207 21.38 14.65 -33.75
CA GLN A 207 21.16 14.60 -35.21
C GLN A 207 20.10 13.59 -35.65
N GLN A 208 19.80 12.57 -34.82
CA GLN A 208 18.78 11.56 -35.09
C GLN A 208 17.38 11.96 -34.61
N GLY A 209 17.21 13.16 -34.02
CA GLY A 209 15.93 13.67 -33.52
C GLY A 209 15.61 13.29 -32.07
N ASP A 210 16.54 12.61 -31.39
CA ASP A 210 16.51 12.39 -29.95
C ASP A 210 16.75 13.71 -29.21
N TYR A 211 16.00 13.97 -28.14
CA TYR A 211 16.22 15.18 -27.35
C TYR A 211 15.73 15.06 -25.92
N ILE A 212 16.28 15.91 -25.07
CA ILE A 212 15.81 16.18 -23.72
C ILE A 212 15.74 17.70 -23.52
N SER A 213 14.60 18.20 -23.07
CA SER A 213 14.38 19.62 -22.80
C SER A 213 13.64 19.79 -21.49
N LEU A 214 14.11 20.70 -20.63
CA LEU A 214 13.40 21.15 -19.44
C LEU A 214 13.11 22.64 -19.56
N GLU A 215 11.83 22.99 -19.50
CA GLU A 215 11.37 24.34 -19.76
C GLU A 215 10.44 24.79 -18.65
N LEU A 216 10.62 26.01 -18.17
CA LEU A 216 9.59 26.71 -17.44
C LEU A 216 8.58 27.24 -18.48
N LYS A 217 7.31 26.89 -18.33
CA LYS A 217 6.22 27.33 -19.17
C LYS A 217 5.03 27.65 -18.30
N ARG A 218 4.56 28.90 -18.30
CA ARG A 218 3.43 29.33 -17.47
C ARG A 218 3.64 29.00 -15.97
N SER A 219 4.87 29.25 -15.49
CA SER A 219 5.31 29.03 -14.10
C SER A 219 5.24 27.56 -13.64
N LYS A 220 5.23 26.60 -14.59
CA LYS A 220 5.31 25.15 -14.38
C LYS A 220 6.50 24.58 -15.15
N LEU A 221 7.13 23.52 -14.64
CA LEU A 221 8.17 22.82 -15.39
C LEU A 221 7.57 21.81 -16.35
N LEU A 222 8.02 21.85 -17.60
CA LEU A 222 7.72 20.92 -18.67
C LEU A 222 8.99 20.17 -19.04
N LEU A 223 9.03 18.87 -18.74
CA LEU A 223 10.08 17.96 -19.19
C LEU A 223 9.62 17.27 -20.47
N MET A 224 10.44 17.36 -21.52
CA MET A 224 10.19 16.71 -22.81
C MET A 224 11.37 15.79 -23.14
N ILE A 225 11.08 14.53 -23.44
CA ILE A 225 12.08 13.52 -23.80
C ILE A 225 11.62 12.80 -25.07
N ASN A 226 12.52 12.61 -26.03
CA ASN A 226 12.31 11.76 -27.19
C ASN A 226 13.49 10.79 -27.34
N LEU A 227 13.19 9.50 -27.44
CA LEU A 227 14.18 8.42 -27.66
C LEU A 227 14.04 7.77 -29.06
N GLY A 228 13.14 8.26 -29.93
CA GLY A 228 12.93 7.72 -31.28
C GLY A 228 12.02 6.47 -31.37
N SER A 229 11.72 6.04 -32.62
CA SER A 229 10.97 4.82 -32.96
C SER A 229 11.38 4.28 -34.34
N ASN A 230 11.17 2.98 -34.58
CA ASN A 230 11.59 2.27 -35.81
C ASN A 230 10.73 2.60 -37.06
N GLN A 231 9.61 3.29 -36.93
CA GLN A 231 8.75 3.65 -38.08
C GLN A 231 9.09 5.05 -38.59
N TYR A 232 9.57 5.14 -39.84
CA TYR A 232 9.80 6.40 -40.54
C TYR A 232 8.49 7.21 -40.61
N GLY A 233 8.42 8.33 -39.88
CA GLY A 233 7.42 9.38 -40.11
C GLY A 233 6.14 9.31 -39.28
N SER A 234 6.22 9.38 -37.95
CA SER A 234 5.23 10.03 -37.07
C SER A 234 5.80 10.10 -35.65
N ILE A 235 5.37 11.08 -34.85
CA ILE A 235 5.89 11.47 -33.52
C ILE A 235 5.49 10.41 -32.45
N LEU A 236 5.85 9.15 -32.65
CA LEU A 236 5.58 8.03 -31.74
C LEU A 236 6.84 7.75 -30.91
N GLY A 237 7.11 8.62 -29.93
CA GLY A 237 8.29 8.50 -29.05
C GLY A 237 8.46 9.68 -28.10
N HIS A 238 7.86 10.83 -28.45
CA HIS A 238 7.78 12.00 -27.60
C HIS A 238 7.04 11.71 -26.30
N THR A 239 7.65 12.10 -25.19
CA THR A 239 7.08 12.05 -23.85
C THR A 239 7.17 13.45 -23.26
N SER A 240 6.03 14.01 -22.84
CA SER A 240 5.97 15.29 -22.13
C SER A 240 5.32 15.11 -20.76
N VAL A 241 5.96 15.67 -19.73
CA VAL A 241 5.51 15.59 -18.34
C VAL A 241 5.62 16.96 -17.71
N THR A 242 4.56 17.41 -17.04
CA THR A 242 4.52 18.71 -16.34
C THR A 242 4.60 18.49 -14.84
N SER A 243 5.40 19.30 -14.14
CA SER A 243 5.51 19.26 -12.68
C SER A 243 5.63 20.68 -12.10
N GLY A 244 5.13 20.85 -10.88
CA GLY A 244 5.16 22.11 -10.15
C GLY A 244 4.14 23.14 -10.61
N SER A 245 4.11 24.23 -9.86
CA SER A 245 3.29 25.41 -10.09
C SER A 245 3.87 26.57 -9.31
N LEU A 246 3.61 27.80 -9.77
CA LEU A 246 4.04 29.03 -9.09
C LEU A 246 5.57 29.09 -8.87
N LEU A 247 6.35 28.54 -9.80
CA LEU A 247 7.81 28.46 -9.70
C LEU A 247 8.52 29.78 -10.07
N ASP A 248 7.73 30.83 -10.28
CA ASP A 248 8.11 32.22 -10.52
C ASP A 248 8.03 33.05 -9.22
N ASP A 249 8.20 32.41 -8.06
CA ASP A 249 8.06 32.99 -6.72
C ASP A 249 9.34 33.69 -6.20
N ASP A 250 10.40 33.73 -7.01
CA ASP A 250 11.74 34.19 -6.64
C ASP A 250 12.36 33.40 -5.46
N HIS A 251 11.95 32.14 -5.27
CA HIS A 251 12.59 31.21 -4.34
C HIS A 251 13.35 30.11 -5.09
N TRP A 252 14.24 29.43 -4.35
CA TRP A 252 14.99 28.31 -4.91
C TRP A 252 14.10 27.07 -5.01
N HIS A 253 14.12 26.46 -6.20
CA HIS A 253 13.53 25.16 -6.49
C HIS A 253 14.60 24.17 -6.94
N SER A 254 14.47 22.90 -6.55
CA SER A 254 15.43 21.83 -6.87
C SER A 254 14.84 20.89 -7.91
N VAL A 255 15.63 20.57 -8.94
CA VAL A 255 15.23 19.63 -10.00
C VAL A 255 16.23 18.49 -10.05
N ILE A 256 15.72 17.25 -10.07
CA ILE A 256 16.51 16.04 -10.28
C ILE A 256 15.80 15.18 -11.33
N ILE A 257 16.49 14.84 -12.40
CA ILE A 257 16.03 13.93 -13.45
C ILE A 257 16.95 12.73 -13.43
N GLU A 258 16.40 11.55 -13.11
CA GLU A 258 17.10 10.27 -13.20
C GLU A 258 16.41 9.41 -14.24
N ARG A 259 17.07 9.18 -15.37
CA ARG A 259 16.61 8.25 -16.39
C ARG A 259 17.43 6.98 -16.32
N TYR A 260 16.77 5.83 -16.29
CA TYR A 260 17.38 4.52 -16.54
C TYR A 260 16.59 3.80 -17.62
N ARG A 261 17.22 3.61 -18.78
CA ARG A 261 16.54 3.14 -20.00
C ARG A 261 15.33 4.04 -20.31
N ARG A 262 14.12 3.47 -20.30
CA ARG A 262 12.86 4.21 -20.53
C ARG A 262 12.20 4.70 -19.26
N ASN A 263 12.67 4.30 -18.09
CA ASN A 263 12.09 4.72 -16.82
C ASN A 263 12.73 6.03 -16.37
N VAL A 264 11.92 7.01 -15.99
CA VAL A 264 12.36 8.33 -15.57
C VAL A 264 11.75 8.65 -14.21
N ASN A 265 12.60 9.08 -13.28
CA ASN A 265 12.21 9.74 -12.04
C ASN A 265 12.44 11.23 -12.23
N PHE A 266 11.36 12.01 -12.21
CA PHE A 266 11.42 13.47 -12.32
C PHE A 266 11.02 14.09 -10.98
N THR A 267 12.00 14.58 -10.25
CA THR A 267 11.82 15.16 -8.91
C THR A 267 11.89 16.68 -9.00
N LEU A 268 10.82 17.35 -8.57
CA LEU A 268 10.80 18.79 -8.35
C LEU A 268 10.59 19.06 -6.86
N ASP A 269 11.53 19.79 -6.28
CA ASP A 269 11.74 20.00 -4.86
C ASP A 269 11.83 18.68 -4.11
N ARG A 270 10.68 18.08 -3.79
CA ARG A 270 10.54 16.83 -3.05
C ARG A 270 9.53 15.87 -3.67
N HIS A 271 8.79 16.32 -4.68
CA HIS A 271 7.77 15.52 -5.35
C HIS A 271 8.40 14.83 -6.55
N THR A 272 8.50 13.51 -6.49
CA THR A 272 8.99 12.68 -7.59
C THR A 272 7.82 12.12 -8.39
N GLN A 273 7.80 12.39 -9.69
CA GLN A 273 6.93 11.72 -10.64
C GLN A 273 7.69 10.59 -11.33
N HIS A 274 7.11 9.40 -11.33
CA HIS A 274 7.65 8.22 -11.99
C HIS A 274 6.88 7.97 -13.29
N PHE A 275 7.59 7.86 -14.40
CA PHE A 275 6.96 7.55 -15.68
C PHE A 275 7.89 6.78 -16.61
N ARG A 276 7.31 6.16 -17.64
CA ARG A 276 8.04 5.47 -18.71
C ARG A 276 7.86 6.23 -20.01
N THR A 277 8.95 6.41 -20.77
CA THR A 277 8.93 7.09 -22.06
C THR A 277 8.22 6.28 -23.14
N ASN A 278 7.53 6.96 -24.06
CA ASN A 278 6.77 6.35 -25.16
C ASN A 278 7.63 5.73 -26.27
N GLY A 279 8.94 6.03 -26.34
CA GLY A 279 9.86 5.50 -27.35
C GLY A 279 10.12 4.00 -27.24
N GLU A 280 10.53 3.39 -28.37
CA GLU A 280 10.91 1.97 -28.42
C GLU A 280 12.34 1.73 -27.94
N PHE A 281 13.21 2.72 -28.09
CA PHE A 281 14.61 2.62 -27.73
C PHE A 281 14.87 2.92 -26.25
N ASP A 282 15.90 2.27 -25.70
CA ASP A 282 16.32 2.42 -24.30
C ASP A 282 17.49 3.43 -24.12
N HIS A 283 18.06 3.96 -25.22
CA HIS A 283 19.17 4.91 -25.19
C HIS A 283 18.72 6.30 -25.63
N LEU A 284 19.34 7.34 -25.07
CA LEU A 284 19.22 8.72 -25.51
C LEU A 284 20.50 9.05 -26.28
N ASP A 285 20.37 9.37 -27.57
CA ASP A 285 21.49 9.78 -28.43
C ASP A 285 21.47 11.31 -28.57
N LEU A 286 22.08 11.99 -27.60
CA LEU A 286 22.36 13.42 -27.73
C LEU A 286 23.57 13.60 -28.64
N ASP A 287 23.62 14.72 -29.36
CA ASP A 287 24.84 15.13 -30.08
C ASP A 287 26.02 15.32 -29.10
N TYR A 288 27.11 15.91 -29.55
CA TYR A 288 28.27 16.16 -28.70
C TYR A 288 28.06 17.29 -27.66
N GLU A 289 26.85 17.84 -27.47
CA GLU A 289 26.60 18.90 -26.49
C GLU A 289 25.23 18.86 -25.78
N ILE A 290 25.20 19.37 -24.54
CA ILE A 290 23.99 19.72 -23.78
C ILE A 290 24.13 21.15 -23.26
N SER A 291 23.03 21.89 -23.26
CA SER A 291 22.99 23.32 -22.91
C SER A 291 22.16 23.60 -21.66
N PHE A 292 22.55 24.61 -20.89
CA PHE A 292 21.84 25.11 -19.71
C PHE A 292 21.61 26.64 -19.80
N GLY A 293 20.46 27.10 -19.34
CA GLY A 293 20.05 28.51 -19.35
C GLY A 293 19.44 29.01 -20.67
N GLY A 294 19.34 28.14 -21.68
CA GLY A 294 18.75 28.47 -22.96
C GLY A 294 19.11 27.43 -24.02
N MET A 295 18.65 27.66 -25.26
CA MET A 295 19.04 26.84 -26.40
C MET A 295 20.26 27.46 -27.10
N PRO A 296 21.21 26.65 -27.62
CA PRO A 296 22.32 27.15 -28.42
C PRO A 296 21.78 27.80 -29.72
N PHE A 297 22.53 28.75 -30.27
CA PHE A 297 22.11 29.53 -31.43
C PHE A 297 21.77 28.65 -32.66
N SER A 298 22.41 27.48 -32.77
CA SER A 298 22.16 26.45 -33.80
C SER A 298 20.79 25.79 -33.73
N ALA A 299 20.14 25.78 -32.55
CA ALA A 299 18.88 25.08 -32.28
C ALA A 299 17.67 26.02 -32.15
N LYS A 300 17.83 27.33 -32.39
CA LYS A 300 16.70 28.29 -32.31
C LYS A 300 15.80 28.18 -33.55
N PRO A 301 14.50 27.85 -33.41
CA PRO A 301 13.57 27.83 -34.54
C PRO A 301 13.32 29.25 -35.08
N SER A 302 13.22 29.37 -36.40
CA SER A 302 13.06 30.65 -37.14
C SER A 302 11.68 31.32 -36.97
N SER A 303 10.74 30.69 -36.26
CA SER A 303 9.37 31.13 -36.05
C SER A 303 8.99 30.96 -34.57
N GLY A 304 8.82 32.07 -33.85
CA GLY A 304 8.31 32.11 -32.47
C GLY A 304 9.18 31.36 -31.45
N GLY A 305 10.35 31.90 -31.13
CA GLY A 305 11.40 31.20 -30.37
C GLY A 305 11.08 30.99 -28.88
N ARG A 306 11.48 29.83 -28.35
CA ARG A 306 11.51 29.57 -26.90
C ARG A 306 12.45 30.57 -26.23
N GLU A 307 12.01 31.17 -25.13
CA GLU A 307 12.76 32.15 -24.37
C GLU A 307 13.90 31.47 -23.59
N ASN A 308 15.05 32.13 -23.53
CA ASN A 308 16.15 31.69 -22.66
C ASN A 308 15.80 31.99 -21.19
N PHE A 309 16.42 31.26 -20.26
CA PHE A 309 16.16 31.43 -18.84
C PHE A 309 16.68 32.77 -18.32
N VAL A 310 15.87 33.44 -17.50
CA VAL A 310 16.24 34.62 -16.70
C VAL A 310 16.13 34.24 -15.23
N GLY A 311 17.19 34.44 -14.46
CA GLY A 311 17.24 34.07 -13.04
C GLY A 311 18.55 33.43 -12.64
N CYS A 312 18.57 32.71 -11.52
CA CYS A 312 19.78 32.12 -10.96
C CYS A 312 19.71 30.60 -10.99
N MET A 313 20.86 29.95 -11.20
CA MET A 313 21.00 28.50 -10.99
C MET A 313 22.19 28.17 -10.09
N GLU A 314 22.06 27.11 -9.29
CA GLU A 314 23.15 26.54 -8.50
C GLU A 314 23.18 25.02 -8.61
N GLY A 315 24.36 24.44 -8.35
CA GLY A 315 24.51 22.98 -8.26
C GLY A 315 24.18 22.21 -9.53
N ILE A 316 24.50 22.76 -10.71
CA ILE A 316 24.27 22.09 -12.00
C ILE A 316 25.22 20.90 -12.11
N THR A 317 24.65 19.69 -12.20
CA THR A 317 25.39 18.46 -12.39
C THR A 317 24.83 17.63 -13.54
N TYR A 318 25.71 17.02 -14.33
CA TYR A 318 25.35 16.07 -15.37
C TYR A 318 26.23 14.82 -15.26
N ASN A 319 25.63 13.66 -15.01
CA ASN A 319 26.31 12.36 -14.94
C ASN A 319 27.57 12.34 -14.03
N GLY A 320 27.51 13.05 -12.90
CA GLY A 320 28.60 13.16 -11.91
C GLY A 320 29.53 14.36 -12.11
N ASP A 321 29.51 15.01 -13.28
CA ASP A 321 30.28 16.23 -13.52
C ASP A 321 29.57 17.44 -12.92
N ASN A 322 30.27 18.21 -12.07
CA ASN A 322 29.76 19.47 -11.52
C ASN A 322 30.05 20.62 -12.49
N ILE A 323 29.06 20.91 -13.35
CA ILE A 323 29.14 21.90 -14.43
C ILE A 323 29.35 23.31 -13.85
N THR A 324 28.68 23.65 -12.75
CA THR A 324 28.84 24.96 -12.09
C THR A 324 30.29 25.24 -11.71
N ASN A 325 30.97 24.26 -11.11
CA ASN A 325 32.39 24.37 -10.73
C ASN A 325 33.31 24.45 -11.96
N LEU A 326 33.01 23.68 -13.02
CA LEU A 326 33.77 23.72 -14.27
C LEU A 326 33.68 25.09 -14.97
N VAL A 327 32.48 25.70 -15.00
CA VAL A 327 32.26 27.05 -15.55
C VAL A 327 33.00 28.10 -14.72
N LYS A 328 32.90 28.05 -13.39
CA LYS A 328 33.60 28.98 -12.48
C LYS A 328 35.12 28.93 -12.64
N ARG A 329 35.68 27.74 -12.93
CA ARG A 329 37.12 27.54 -13.20
C ARG A 329 37.53 27.74 -14.66
N LYS A 330 36.61 28.19 -15.54
CA LYS A 330 36.82 28.37 -16.99
C LYS A 330 37.37 27.11 -17.70
N LYS A 331 36.91 25.92 -17.28
CA LYS A 331 37.30 24.61 -17.86
C LYS A 331 36.37 24.11 -18.97
N ILE A 332 35.33 24.87 -19.30
CA ILE A 332 34.39 24.61 -20.39
C ILE A 332 34.57 25.72 -21.43
N ASP A 333 34.28 25.43 -22.70
CA ASP A 333 34.29 26.43 -23.78
C ASP A 333 33.39 27.62 -23.41
N THR A 334 34.02 28.76 -23.12
CA THR A 334 33.32 29.97 -22.69
C THR A 334 32.99 30.92 -23.84
N SER A 335 33.21 30.50 -25.10
CA SER A 335 33.03 31.34 -26.28
C SER A 335 31.56 31.71 -26.56
N SER A 336 30.61 30.93 -26.03
CA SER A 336 29.16 31.16 -26.19
C SER A 336 28.55 32.20 -25.25
N PHE A 337 29.30 32.77 -24.29
CA PHE A 337 28.76 33.75 -23.33
C PHE A 337 29.69 34.94 -23.05
N ARG A 338 29.13 36.16 -23.00
CA ARG A 338 29.79 37.38 -22.49
C ARG A 338 29.28 37.65 -21.06
N ASN A 339 30.19 37.66 -20.08
CA ASN A 339 29.99 38.07 -18.67
C ASN A 339 28.89 37.34 -17.86
N LEU A 340 29.13 36.09 -17.43
CA LEU A 340 28.33 35.47 -16.35
C LEU A 340 28.76 36.04 -14.99
N THR A 341 27.79 36.45 -14.16
CA THR A 341 28.02 36.83 -12.76
C THR A 341 27.76 35.63 -11.84
N PHE A 342 28.63 35.46 -10.84
CA PHE A 342 28.58 34.34 -9.89
C PHE A 342 27.84 34.69 -8.58
N SER A 343 26.88 35.61 -8.69
CA SER A 343 26.05 36.13 -7.60
C SER A 343 24.65 36.31 -8.13
N CYS A 344 23.64 35.95 -7.34
CA CYS A 344 22.25 36.17 -7.72
C CYS A 344 21.86 37.63 -7.46
N SER A 345 21.35 38.34 -8.46
CA SER A 345 20.83 39.70 -8.28
C SER A 345 19.54 39.68 -7.47
N GLU A 346 19.42 40.55 -6.48
CA GLU A 346 18.15 40.71 -5.76
C GLU A 346 17.12 41.41 -6.65
N THR A 347 15.90 40.88 -6.68
CA THR A 347 14.77 41.50 -7.38
C THR A 347 14.04 42.45 -6.44
N HIS A 348 13.50 43.55 -6.98
CA HIS A 348 12.79 44.58 -6.20
C HIS A 348 11.27 44.33 -6.18
N SER A 349 10.82 43.10 -5.94
CA SER A 349 9.40 42.82 -5.73
C SER A 349 9.08 42.83 -4.23
N PHE A 350 8.02 43.54 -3.85
CA PHE A 350 7.45 43.53 -2.49
C PHE A 350 6.00 43.04 -2.59
N PRO A 351 5.79 41.71 -2.58
CA PRO A 351 4.45 41.16 -2.73
C PRO A 351 3.65 41.27 -1.44
N LEU A 352 2.34 41.46 -1.59
CA LEU A 352 1.37 41.50 -0.51
C LEU A 352 0.47 40.29 -0.59
N PHE A 353 0.22 39.61 0.53
CA PHE A 353 -0.71 38.49 0.60
C PHE A 353 -1.99 38.88 1.35
N PHE A 354 -3.12 38.79 0.64
CA PHE A 354 -4.45 39.14 1.11
C PHE A 354 -5.28 37.88 1.43
N ASN A 355 -5.95 37.91 2.58
CA ASN A 355 -6.95 36.96 3.02
C ASN A 355 -8.36 37.60 2.95
N ALA A 356 -9.43 36.85 3.26
CA ALA A 356 -10.83 37.27 3.09
C ALA A 356 -11.23 38.48 3.94
N THR A 357 -10.46 38.82 4.98
CA THR A 357 -10.69 39.95 5.87
C THR A 357 -9.63 41.04 5.70
N SER A 358 -8.78 40.92 4.68
CA SER A 358 -7.64 41.81 4.50
C SER A 358 -8.00 43.06 3.71
N PHE A 359 -7.44 44.19 4.09
CA PHE A 359 -7.46 45.39 3.27
C PHE A 359 -6.15 46.17 3.44
N LEU A 360 -5.78 46.90 2.39
CA LEU A 360 -4.72 47.89 2.40
C LEU A 360 -5.30 49.23 1.98
N ARG A 361 -5.10 50.27 2.77
CA ARG A 361 -5.49 51.65 2.45
C ARG A 361 -4.26 52.48 2.16
N LEU A 362 -4.21 53.09 0.98
CA LEU A 362 -3.15 53.99 0.54
C LEU A 362 -3.70 55.40 0.27
N PRO A 363 -2.95 56.46 0.62
CA PRO A 363 -3.28 57.82 0.25
C PRO A 363 -3.00 58.07 -1.23
N GLY A 364 -3.75 58.99 -1.84
CA GLY A 364 -3.48 59.53 -3.18
C GLY A 364 -3.93 60.98 -3.31
N LEU A 365 -3.95 61.52 -4.52
CA LEU A 365 -4.35 62.90 -4.80
C LEU A 365 -5.87 63.05 -4.62
N SER A 366 -6.28 64.08 -3.88
CA SER A 366 -7.68 64.50 -3.74
C SER A 366 -8.05 65.54 -4.80
N ASP A 367 -9.31 65.53 -5.26
CA ASP A 367 -9.85 66.45 -6.27
C ASP A 367 -9.09 66.46 -7.61
N SER A 368 -8.44 65.34 -7.97
CA SER A 368 -7.82 65.16 -9.28
C SER A 368 -8.89 64.81 -10.33
N ASP A 369 -8.76 65.39 -11.53
CA ASP A 369 -9.58 65.05 -12.71
C ASP A 369 -9.10 63.78 -13.43
N ILE A 370 -8.00 63.18 -12.95
CA ILE A 370 -7.37 61.98 -13.49
C ILE A 370 -7.33 60.91 -12.41
N LEU A 371 -7.83 59.71 -12.74
CA LEU A 371 -7.72 58.50 -11.94
C LEU A 371 -6.81 57.52 -12.67
N SER A 372 -5.59 57.31 -12.15
CA SER A 372 -4.65 56.31 -12.68
C SER A 372 -4.28 55.32 -11.58
N VAL A 373 -4.56 54.04 -11.80
CA VAL A 373 -4.18 52.96 -10.88
C VAL A 373 -3.65 51.79 -11.69
N SER A 374 -2.50 51.27 -11.28
CA SER A 374 -1.94 50.04 -11.83
C SER A 374 -1.58 49.07 -10.71
N LEU A 375 -1.76 47.77 -10.94
CA LEU A 375 -1.36 46.72 -10.01
C LEU A 375 -1.12 45.41 -10.76
N SER A 376 -0.28 44.54 -10.21
CA SER A 376 -0.19 43.15 -10.63
C SER A 376 -0.87 42.27 -9.59
N PHE A 377 -1.70 41.31 -9.98
CA PHE A 377 -2.36 40.39 -9.07
C PHE A 377 -2.28 38.94 -9.52
N ARG A 378 -2.38 38.01 -8.57
CA ARG A 378 -2.61 36.59 -8.85
C ARG A 378 -3.55 35.97 -7.83
N THR A 379 -4.48 35.14 -8.29
CA THR A 379 -5.47 34.47 -7.43
C THR A 379 -5.99 33.17 -8.07
N TRP A 380 -6.60 32.33 -7.25
CA TRP A 380 -7.39 31.16 -7.68
C TRP A 380 -8.89 31.42 -7.66
N ASN A 381 -9.33 32.48 -6.97
CA ASN A 381 -10.74 32.80 -6.85
C ASN A 381 -11.24 33.44 -8.14
N PRO A 382 -12.40 33.01 -8.68
CA PRO A 382 -12.97 33.61 -9.89
C PRO A 382 -13.58 34.99 -9.63
N SER A 383 -13.71 35.41 -8.37
CA SER A 383 -14.27 36.73 -8.02
C SER A 383 -13.64 37.31 -6.76
N GLY A 384 -13.54 38.64 -6.69
CA GLY A 384 -13.00 39.36 -5.54
C GLY A 384 -12.65 40.83 -5.84
N LEU A 385 -12.79 41.69 -4.83
CA LEU A 385 -12.56 43.13 -4.91
C LEU A 385 -11.06 43.47 -4.96
N LEU A 386 -10.58 43.97 -6.10
CA LEU A 386 -9.17 44.36 -6.25
C LEU A 386 -8.91 45.76 -5.71
N LEU A 387 -9.76 46.73 -6.08
CA LEU A 387 -9.66 48.14 -5.69
C LEU A 387 -11.06 48.71 -5.41
N TYR A 388 -11.16 49.54 -4.38
CA TYR A 388 -12.29 50.41 -4.10
C TYR A 388 -11.79 51.83 -3.78
N THR A 389 -12.38 52.84 -4.40
CA THR A 389 -12.11 54.24 -4.08
C THR A 389 -13.38 55.09 -4.14
N ALA A 390 -13.50 56.04 -3.22
CA ALA A 390 -14.58 57.01 -3.22
C ALA A 390 -14.20 58.19 -4.13
N LEU A 391 -15.14 58.62 -4.96
CA LEU A 391 -15.05 59.87 -5.70
C LEU A 391 -15.76 60.98 -4.91
N ALA A 392 -15.53 62.25 -5.27
CA ALA A 392 -16.25 63.37 -4.67
C ALA A 392 -17.78 63.19 -4.78
N ASP A 393 -18.26 62.66 -5.91
CA ASP A 393 -19.66 62.39 -6.18
C ASP A 393 -19.89 60.98 -6.76
N GLY A 394 -19.36 59.94 -6.11
CA GLY A 394 -19.48 58.58 -6.62
C GLY A 394 -18.52 57.57 -6.01
N VAL A 395 -18.40 56.41 -6.66
CA VAL A 395 -17.44 55.34 -6.31
C VAL A 395 -16.86 54.69 -7.57
N VAL A 396 -15.64 54.18 -7.44
CA VAL A 396 -15.02 53.27 -8.42
C VAL A 396 -14.69 51.97 -7.72
N GLU A 397 -15.19 50.87 -8.29
CA GLU A 397 -14.93 49.51 -7.86
C GLU A 397 -14.25 48.77 -9.01
N VAL A 398 -13.06 48.21 -8.78
CA VAL A 398 -12.38 47.30 -9.69
C VAL A 398 -12.32 45.96 -9.00
N GLY A 399 -12.74 44.91 -9.69
CA GLY A 399 -12.46 43.59 -9.19
C GLY A 399 -12.74 42.51 -10.21
N LEU A 400 -12.70 41.27 -9.74
CA LEU A 400 -12.80 40.11 -10.56
C LEU A 400 -14.24 39.56 -10.53
N THR A 401 -14.81 39.26 -11.69
CA THR A 401 -16.11 38.62 -11.85
C THR A 401 -15.99 37.53 -12.91
N GLU A 402 -16.27 36.27 -12.54
CA GLU A 402 -16.11 35.09 -13.42
C GLU A 402 -14.76 35.03 -14.16
N GLY A 403 -13.67 35.39 -13.49
CA GLY A 403 -12.32 35.38 -14.06
C GLY A 403 -12.03 36.51 -15.07
N LYS A 404 -12.86 37.56 -15.11
CA LYS A 404 -12.65 38.80 -15.89
C LYS A 404 -12.47 39.97 -14.94
N VAL A 405 -11.62 40.94 -15.29
CA VAL A 405 -11.54 42.19 -14.53
C VAL A 405 -12.70 43.08 -14.96
N THR A 406 -13.51 43.48 -14.00
CA THR A 406 -14.67 44.35 -14.13
C THR A 406 -14.44 45.65 -13.37
N VAL A 407 -14.71 46.78 -14.02
CA VAL A 407 -14.66 48.13 -13.43
C VAL A 407 -16.08 48.68 -13.41
N TYR A 408 -16.52 49.10 -12.23
CA TYR A 408 -17.79 49.75 -11.98
C TYR A 408 -17.55 51.19 -11.52
N ILE A 409 -17.96 52.16 -12.34
CA ILE A 409 -17.91 53.58 -12.00
C ILE A 409 -19.35 54.05 -11.81
N ASN A 410 -19.69 54.50 -10.60
CA ASN A 410 -21.01 55.02 -10.28
C ASN A 410 -20.90 56.48 -9.84
N VAL A 411 -21.57 57.39 -10.54
CA VAL A 411 -21.53 58.83 -10.24
C VAL A 411 -22.93 59.37 -9.97
N THR A 412 -23.06 60.14 -8.89
CA THR A 412 -24.34 60.58 -8.32
C THR A 412 -24.81 61.96 -8.82
N GLN A 413 -23.97 62.73 -9.52
CA GLN A 413 -24.30 64.10 -9.97
C GLN A 413 -25.48 64.21 -10.96
N LYS A 414 -25.72 63.23 -11.83
CA LYS A 414 -26.81 63.27 -12.86
C LYS A 414 -27.40 61.87 -13.08
N LYS A 415 -28.51 61.55 -12.39
CA LYS A 415 -29.21 60.24 -12.44
C LYS A 415 -28.24 59.05 -12.31
N ASN A 416 -27.92 58.60 -11.09
CA ASN A 416 -27.11 57.38 -10.78
C ASN A 416 -26.63 56.63 -12.03
N MET A 417 -25.55 57.13 -12.63
CA MET A 417 -25.07 56.62 -13.90
C MET A 417 -23.99 55.60 -13.59
N ARG A 418 -24.25 54.36 -14.00
CA ARG A 418 -23.34 53.23 -13.81
C ARG A 418 -22.66 52.91 -15.13
N ILE A 419 -21.33 52.89 -15.11
CA ILE A 419 -20.48 52.52 -16.25
C ILE A 419 -19.79 51.22 -15.89
N ASP A 420 -19.96 50.22 -16.76
CA ASP A 420 -19.41 48.88 -16.59
C ASP A 420 -18.39 48.61 -17.71
N ILE A 421 -17.14 48.33 -17.33
CA ILE A 421 -16.06 47.96 -18.25
C ILE A 421 -15.59 46.56 -17.85
N SER A 422 -15.41 45.65 -18.81
CA SER A 422 -14.88 44.31 -18.53
C SER A 422 -13.84 43.91 -19.56
N SER A 423 -12.70 43.36 -19.11
CA SER A 423 -11.66 42.82 -19.99
C SER A 423 -11.00 41.56 -19.43
N GLY A 424 -10.37 40.80 -20.32
CA GLY A 424 -9.71 39.52 -20.03
C GLY A 424 -10.67 38.33 -19.90
N SER A 425 -10.09 37.16 -19.62
CA SER A 425 -10.82 35.92 -19.35
C SER A 425 -9.92 34.89 -18.68
N GLY A 426 -10.42 34.21 -17.65
CA GLY A 426 -9.69 33.15 -16.95
C GLY A 426 -8.48 33.65 -16.15
N LEU A 427 -8.52 34.90 -15.66
CA LEU A 427 -7.44 35.56 -14.91
C LEU A 427 -7.27 35.04 -13.46
N ASN A 428 -7.91 33.92 -13.13
CA ASN A 428 -7.85 33.22 -11.86
C ASN A 428 -7.08 31.88 -12.01
N ASP A 429 -6.00 31.91 -12.79
CA ASP A 429 -5.16 30.75 -13.14
C ASP A 429 -3.89 30.64 -12.28
N GLY A 430 -3.78 31.49 -11.25
CA GLY A 430 -2.62 31.58 -10.36
C GLY A 430 -1.44 32.35 -10.93
N GLN A 431 -1.50 32.85 -12.17
CA GLN A 431 -0.43 33.64 -12.78
C GLN A 431 -0.54 35.13 -12.40
N TRP A 432 0.58 35.82 -12.50
CA TRP A 432 0.62 37.28 -12.36
C TRP A 432 -0.01 37.95 -13.57
N HIS A 433 -1.06 38.74 -13.32
CA HIS A 433 -1.72 39.57 -14.32
C HIS A 433 -1.59 41.05 -13.97
N ASN A 434 -1.24 41.87 -14.95
CA ASN A 434 -1.14 43.32 -14.77
C ASN A 434 -2.45 43.99 -15.15
N VAL A 435 -2.96 44.83 -14.27
CA VAL A 435 -4.17 45.64 -14.47
C VAL A 435 -3.76 47.10 -14.50
N TYR A 436 -4.16 47.80 -15.55
CA TYR A 436 -3.99 49.24 -15.67
C TYR A 436 -5.33 49.89 -15.95
N LEU A 437 -5.79 50.72 -15.01
CA LEU A 437 -6.99 51.53 -15.14
C LEU A 437 -6.56 52.99 -15.23
N HIS A 438 -6.97 53.64 -16.31
CA HIS A 438 -6.71 55.05 -16.55
C HIS A 438 -8.00 55.74 -17.00
N ALA A 439 -8.54 56.61 -16.16
CA ALA A 439 -9.77 57.36 -16.43
C ALA A 439 -9.51 58.87 -16.40
N LEU A 440 -9.93 59.52 -17.49
CA LEU A 440 -9.83 60.95 -17.77
C LEU A 440 -11.23 61.51 -18.07
N GLU A 441 -11.33 62.84 -18.17
CA GLU A 441 -12.52 63.50 -18.70
C GLU A 441 -12.92 62.89 -20.05
N ASN A 442 -14.17 62.42 -20.16
CA ASN A 442 -14.73 61.78 -21.36
C ASN A 442 -14.23 60.38 -21.73
N CYS A 443 -13.28 59.77 -21.03
CA CYS A 443 -12.74 58.45 -21.42
C CYS A 443 -12.19 57.63 -20.25
N ALA A 444 -12.56 56.34 -20.16
CA ALA A 444 -11.84 55.35 -19.36
C ALA A 444 -11.22 54.27 -20.22
N MET A 445 -10.03 53.85 -19.83
CA MET A 445 -9.26 52.78 -20.44
C MET A 445 -8.92 51.72 -19.39
N LEU A 446 -9.21 50.46 -19.71
CA LEU A 446 -8.78 49.29 -18.96
C LEU A 446 -7.87 48.44 -19.85
N THR A 447 -6.65 48.17 -19.41
CA THR A 447 -5.68 47.32 -20.11
C THR A 447 -5.25 46.17 -19.20
N ILE A 448 -5.17 44.96 -19.76
CA ILE A 448 -4.75 43.74 -19.05
C ILE A 448 -3.46 43.22 -19.70
N ASP A 449 -2.46 42.87 -18.89
CA ASP A 449 -1.17 42.29 -19.31
C ASP A 449 -0.38 43.10 -20.37
N GLY A 450 -0.72 44.38 -20.54
CA GLY A 450 -0.10 45.25 -21.54
C GLY A 450 -0.49 44.91 -22.99
N ASP A 451 -1.45 44.02 -23.20
CA ASP A 451 -1.90 43.63 -24.54
C ASP A 451 -2.87 44.70 -25.10
N GLU A 452 -2.50 45.32 -26.23
CA GLU A 452 -3.37 46.27 -26.93
C GLU A 452 -4.71 45.65 -27.32
N ALA A 453 -4.75 44.35 -27.64
CA ALA A 453 -5.99 43.64 -27.97
C ALA A 453 -6.94 43.49 -26.77
N SER A 454 -6.41 43.55 -25.54
CA SER A 454 -7.20 43.53 -24.30
C SER A 454 -7.68 44.91 -23.85
N THR A 455 -7.25 45.99 -24.53
CA THR A 455 -7.55 47.35 -24.10
C THR A 455 -8.97 47.75 -24.45
N VAL A 456 -9.80 47.98 -23.43
CA VAL A 456 -11.18 48.44 -23.59
C VAL A 456 -11.25 49.94 -23.29
N ARG A 457 -11.79 50.72 -24.24
CA ARG A 457 -12.02 52.16 -24.09
C ARG A 457 -13.51 52.45 -24.05
N THR A 458 -13.94 53.24 -23.08
CA THR A 458 -15.35 53.62 -22.90
C THR A 458 -15.48 55.12 -22.72
N VAL A 459 -16.41 55.74 -23.43
CA VAL A 459 -16.70 57.18 -23.31
C VAL A 459 -17.49 57.43 -22.02
N ILE A 460 -17.00 58.34 -21.18
CA ILE A 460 -17.61 58.67 -19.89
C ILE A 460 -18.19 60.09 -19.93
N PRO A 461 -19.52 60.30 -19.94
CA PRO A 461 -20.10 61.63 -20.16
C PRO A 461 -20.04 62.58 -18.94
N ILE A 462 -19.08 62.40 -18.02
CA ILE A 462 -19.01 63.04 -16.71
C ILE A 462 -17.56 63.33 -16.29
N GLN A 463 -17.36 64.33 -15.42
CA GLN A 463 -16.08 64.65 -14.79
C GLN A 463 -15.87 63.76 -13.55
N ILE A 464 -14.70 63.13 -13.44
CA ILE A 464 -14.29 62.33 -12.29
C ILE A 464 -13.51 63.23 -11.33
N ARG A 465 -13.80 63.19 -10.03
CA ARG A 465 -12.99 63.83 -9.00
C ARG A 465 -12.64 62.83 -7.91
N THR A 466 -11.35 62.60 -7.68
CA THR A 466 -10.85 61.59 -6.73
C THR A 466 -11.05 62.01 -5.28
N GLY A 467 -11.38 61.06 -4.38
CA GLY A 467 -11.52 61.30 -2.94
C GLY A 467 -10.22 61.18 -2.13
N GLY A 468 -9.08 60.90 -2.78
CA GLY A 468 -7.74 60.85 -2.17
C GLY A 468 -7.43 59.61 -1.30
N GLN A 469 -8.29 58.59 -1.27
CA GLN A 469 -8.07 57.35 -0.51
C GLN A 469 -8.41 56.12 -1.35
N TYR A 470 -7.48 55.17 -1.42
CA TYR A 470 -7.59 53.97 -2.23
C TYR A 470 -7.52 52.72 -1.34
N TYR A 471 -8.48 51.82 -1.49
CA TYR A 471 -8.56 50.57 -0.75
C TYR A 471 -8.29 49.39 -1.68
N PHE A 472 -7.31 48.56 -1.34
CA PHE A 472 -6.93 47.37 -2.09
C PHE A 472 -7.30 46.11 -1.32
N GLY A 473 -7.79 45.11 -2.06
CA GLY A 473 -8.12 43.78 -1.56
C GLY A 473 -9.37 43.67 -0.67
N GLY A 474 -9.83 44.76 -0.08
CA GLY A 474 -10.98 44.80 0.83
C GLY A 474 -11.33 46.24 1.19
N TYR A 475 -12.29 46.43 2.09
CA TYR A 475 -12.75 47.75 2.52
C TYR A 475 -13.10 47.78 4.02
N PHE A 476 -13.22 48.98 4.58
CA PHE A 476 -13.57 49.18 5.98
C PHE A 476 -15.08 49.40 6.17
N LEU A 477 -15.70 48.73 7.16
CA LEU A 477 -17.15 48.65 7.43
C LEU A 477 -17.91 49.99 7.64
N ARG A 478 -17.26 51.16 7.55
CA ARG A 478 -17.87 52.49 7.75
C ARG A 478 -18.10 53.28 6.46
N THR A 479 -18.05 52.66 5.28
CA THR A 479 -18.36 53.37 4.02
C THR A 479 -19.88 53.49 3.82
N ASN A 480 -20.35 54.65 3.33
CA ASN A 480 -21.78 54.90 3.10
C ASN A 480 -22.38 54.00 2.01
N THR A 481 -21.54 53.43 1.14
CA THR A 481 -21.89 52.52 0.05
C THR A 481 -20.90 51.35 0.05
N PRO A 482 -21.24 50.19 0.66
CA PRO A 482 -20.37 49.03 0.62
C PRO A 482 -20.24 48.50 -0.83
N PRO A 483 -19.05 48.02 -1.24
CA PRO A 483 -18.85 47.39 -2.55
C PRO A 483 -19.71 46.14 -2.70
N ALA A 484 -20.07 45.83 -3.94
CA ALA A 484 -20.90 44.66 -4.26
C ALA A 484 -20.11 43.35 -4.17
N GLN A 485 -18.80 43.40 -4.42
CA GLN A 485 -17.91 42.24 -4.37
C GLN A 485 -17.39 41.93 -2.96
N ARG A 486 -17.06 40.66 -2.74
CA ARG A 486 -16.36 40.20 -1.53
C ARG A 486 -14.88 40.61 -1.59
N SER A 487 -14.22 40.71 -0.43
CA SER A 487 -12.78 40.94 -0.35
C SER A 487 -12.00 39.91 -1.17
N PHE A 488 -10.94 40.39 -1.82
CA PHE A 488 -10.03 39.58 -2.59
C PHE A 488 -9.13 38.72 -1.69
N GLN A 489 -8.85 37.52 -2.17
CA GLN A 489 -7.85 36.63 -1.62
C GLN A 489 -6.85 36.33 -2.72
N GLY A 490 -5.57 36.56 -2.45
CA GLY A 490 -4.53 36.44 -3.47
C GLY A 490 -3.32 37.25 -3.12
N CYS A 491 -2.48 37.49 -4.13
CA CYS A 491 -1.36 38.39 -4.00
C CYS A 491 -1.50 39.60 -4.90
N MET A 492 -0.97 40.74 -4.44
CA MET A 492 -0.77 41.93 -5.26
C MET A 492 0.68 42.40 -5.15
N GLN A 493 1.19 43.01 -6.21
CA GLN A 493 2.48 43.69 -6.23
C GLN A 493 2.46 44.84 -7.25
N LEU A 494 3.51 45.65 -7.29
CA LEU A 494 3.67 46.76 -8.25
C LEU A 494 2.45 47.71 -8.25
N ILE A 495 1.92 48.01 -7.05
CA ILE A 495 0.76 48.90 -6.89
C ILE A 495 1.20 50.34 -7.15
N HIS A 496 0.66 50.96 -8.19
CA HIS A 496 0.80 52.38 -8.48
C HIS A 496 -0.53 53.09 -8.22
N VAL A 497 -0.46 54.20 -7.48
CA VAL A 497 -1.58 55.12 -7.25
C VAL A 497 -1.17 56.47 -7.82
N ASP A 498 -1.98 57.02 -8.72
CA ASP A 498 -1.69 58.28 -9.41
C ASP A 498 -0.30 58.28 -10.09
N ASP A 499 0.01 57.17 -10.78
CA ASP A 499 1.29 56.86 -11.44
C ASP A 499 2.54 56.80 -10.52
N GLN A 500 2.36 56.80 -9.19
CA GLN A 500 3.45 56.61 -8.22
C GLN A 500 3.42 55.21 -7.59
N LEU A 501 4.56 54.52 -7.62
CA LEU A 501 4.73 53.22 -6.96
C LEU A 501 4.60 53.38 -5.44
N ALA A 502 3.72 52.60 -4.82
CA ALA A 502 3.49 52.64 -3.38
C ALA A 502 4.72 52.18 -2.58
N ASP A 503 5.14 52.97 -1.59
CA ASP A 503 6.21 52.58 -0.65
C ASP A 503 5.66 51.68 0.45
N LEU A 504 5.68 50.36 0.19
CA LEU A 504 5.17 49.36 1.12
C LEU A 504 6.07 49.16 2.35
N VAL A 505 7.33 49.61 2.32
CA VAL A 505 8.21 49.61 3.50
C VAL A 505 7.76 50.68 4.48
N ALA A 506 7.39 51.86 3.99
CA ALA A 506 6.79 52.92 4.82
C ALA A 506 5.44 52.48 5.41
N VAL A 507 4.69 51.63 4.70
CA VAL A 507 3.44 51.03 5.21
C VAL A 507 3.71 50.04 6.35
N GLU A 508 4.70 49.15 6.22
CA GLU A 508 5.09 48.22 7.30
C GLU A 508 5.51 48.95 8.58
N GLN A 509 6.18 50.10 8.43
CA GLN A 509 6.64 50.93 9.54
C GLN A 509 5.54 51.81 10.16
N GLY A 510 4.33 51.82 9.59
CA GLY A 510 3.23 52.68 10.05
C GLY A 510 3.40 54.16 9.71
N ASN A 511 4.32 54.51 8.81
CA ASN A 511 4.57 55.90 8.37
C ASN A 511 3.64 56.33 7.24
N MET A 512 3.04 55.39 6.51
CA MET A 512 2.14 55.63 5.37
C MET A 512 1.00 54.62 5.35
N GLY A 513 -0.21 55.05 4.99
CA GLY A 513 -1.34 54.14 4.81
C GLY A 513 -1.71 53.36 6.07
N THR A 514 -2.59 52.37 5.91
CA THR A 514 -2.98 51.43 6.98
C THR A 514 -3.39 50.10 6.37
N PHE A 515 -3.13 48.99 7.05
CA PHE A 515 -3.54 47.66 6.61
C PHE A 515 -4.10 46.84 7.78
N GLU A 516 -4.91 45.83 7.46
CA GLU A 516 -5.38 44.84 8.42
C GLU A 516 -5.36 43.46 7.78
N ASN A 517 -4.91 42.44 8.51
CA ASN A 517 -4.79 41.05 8.08
C ASN A 517 -4.00 40.84 6.77
N VAL A 518 -3.21 41.80 6.32
CA VAL A 518 -2.31 41.67 5.15
C VAL A 518 -0.97 41.14 5.64
N SER A 519 -0.44 40.11 4.98
CA SER A 519 0.95 39.72 5.19
C SER A 519 1.83 40.44 4.18
N LEU A 520 2.74 41.28 4.70
CA LEU A 520 3.63 42.10 3.90
C LEU A 520 4.86 41.30 3.46
N ASP A 521 5.39 41.65 2.29
CA ASP A 521 6.60 41.07 1.71
C ASP A 521 6.58 39.53 1.62
N MET A 522 5.42 38.99 1.24
CA MET A 522 5.16 37.56 1.13
C MET A 522 4.03 37.34 0.12
N CYS A 523 4.16 36.32 -0.73
CA CYS A 523 3.05 35.78 -1.51
C CYS A 523 2.88 34.28 -1.26
N ALA A 524 1.89 33.91 -0.47
CA ALA A 524 1.72 32.55 0.03
C ALA A 524 0.50 31.81 -0.57
N ILE A 525 0.18 32.06 -1.85
CA ILE A 525 -0.86 31.26 -2.53
C ILE A 525 -0.40 29.80 -2.70
N ILE A 526 -1.37 28.90 -2.69
CA ILE A 526 -1.14 27.45 -2.76
C ILE A 526 -1.89 26.92 -3.99
N ASP A 527 -1.16 26.26 -4.90
CA ASP A 527 -1.79 25.40 -5.91
C ASP A 527 -2.13 24.07 -5.23
N ARG A 528 -3.42 23.80 -5.06
CA ARG A 528 -3.98 22.60 -4.43
C ARG A 528 -4.18 21.46 -5.42
N CYS A 529 -4.00 21.73 -6.71
CA CYS A 529 -3.99 20.74 -7.78
C CYS A 529 -2.59 20.23 -8.10
N VAL A 530 -1.55 20.67 -7.35
CA VAL A 530 -0.17 20.22 -7.52
C VAL A 530 0.43 19.79 -6.17
N PRO A 531 0.75 18.50 -5.97
CA PRO A 531 0.54 17.40 -6.93
C PRO A 531 -0.94 17.14 -7.22
N ASN A 532 -1.26 16.57 -8.38
CA ASN A 532 -2.64 16.30 -8.73
C ASN A 532 -3.18 15.15 -7.87
N HIS A 533 -4.03 15.49 -6.90
CA HIS A 533 -4.71 14.53 -6.03
C HIS A 533 -5.90 13.82 -6.69
N CYS A 534 -6.25 14.19 -7.93
CA CYS A 534 -7.27 13.49 -8.70
C CYS A 534 -6.65 12.29 -9.42
N GLU A 535 -7.04 11.10 -8.99
CA GLU A 535 -6.55 9.83 -9.51
C GLU A 535 -7.19 9.48 -10.87
N HIS A 536 -6.68 8.44 -11.52
CA HIS A 536 -7.22 7.90 -12.78
C HIS A 536 -7.45 8.95 -13.89
N ARG A 537 -6.55 9.94 -13.97
CA ARG A 537 -6.60 11.08 -14.91
C ARG A 537 -7.81 12.01 -14.71
N GLY A 538 -8.37 12.04 -13.50
CA GLY A 538 -9.37 13.02 -13.12
C GLY A 538 -8.87 14.45 -13.29
N ARG A 539 -9.76 15.35 -13.72
CA ARG A 539 -9.42 16.76 -13.91
C ARG A 539 -9.57 17.52 -12.61
N CYS A 540 -8.48 18.08 -12.11
CA CYS A 540 -8.49 18.94 -10.93
C CYS A 540 -8.88 20.38 -11.27
N SER A 541 -9.71 20.96 -10.42
CA SER A 541 -9.96 22.40 -10.32
C SER A 541 -9.90 22.83 -8.86
N GLN A 542 -9.66 24.11 -8.58
CA GLN A 542 -9.51 24.57 -7.21
C GLN A 542 -10.16 25.92 -6.93
N THR A 543 -10.46 26.14 -5.66
CA THR A 543 -10.78 27.41 -5.02
C THR A 543 -9.64 27.78 -4.04
N TRP A 544 -9.78 28.88 -3.31
CA TRP A 544 -8.82 29.27 -2.29
C TRP A 544 -8.61 28.22 -1.17
N ASP A 545 -9.71 27.64 -0.71
CA ASP A 545 -9.78 26.76 0.46
C ASP A 545 -9.78 25.27 0.11
N SER A 546 -10.00 24.93 -1.16
CA SER A 546 -10.44 23.59 -1.54
C SER A 546 -10.04 23.25 -2.97
N PHE A 547 -9.87 21.96 -3.30
CA PHE A 547 -9.85 21.48 -4.69
C PHE A 547 -11.05 20.57 -4.98
N SER A 548 -11.29 20.24 -6.25
CA SER A 548 -12.35 19.34 -6.68
C SER A 548 -11.89 18.53 -7.89
N CYS A 549 -12.26 17.26 -7.92
CA CYS A 549 -11.96 16.37 -9.03
C CYS A 549 -13.19 16.12 -9.89
N SER A 550 -13.05 16.33 -11.20
CA SER A 550 -14.03 15.85 -12.18
C SER A 550 -13.62 14.47 -12.67
N CYS A 551 -14.39 13.47 -12.27
CA CYS A 551 -14.16 12.05 -12.62
C CYS A 551 -14.90 11.61 -13.89
N ASN A 552 -15.53 12.53 -14.61
CA ASN A 552 -16.31 12.19 -15.80
C ASN A 552 -15.44 11.54 -16.89
N GLY A 553 -15.89 10.41 -17.42
CA GLY A 553 -15.16 9.66 -18.44
C GLY A 553 -13.96 8.85 -17.94
N THR A 554 -13.70 8.80 -16.62
CA THR A 554 -12.59 8.01 -16.04
C THR A 554 -13.00 6.57 -15.70
N GLY A 555 -14.29 6.32 -15.41
CA GLY A 555 -14.76 5.05 -14.85
C GLY A 555 -14.70 4.99 -13.31
N TYR A 556 -14.30 6.07 -12.65
CA TYR A 556 -14.16 6.20 -11.21
C TYR A 556 -15.03 7.32 -10.62
N THR A 557 -15.25 7.28 -9.31
CA THR A 557 -16.04 8.22 -8.51
C THR A 557 -15.34 8.51 -7.17
N GLY A 558 -16.01 9.25 -6.27
CA GLY A 558 -15.43 9.74 -5.02
C GLY A 558 -14.79 11.12 -5.19
N ALA A 559 -14.43 11.76 -4.07
CA ALA A 559 -13.89 13.13 -4.07
C ALA A 559 -12.55 13.27 -4.82
N THR A 560 -11.78 12.18 -4.91
CA THR A 560 -10.47 12.11 -5.58
C THR A 560 -10.45 11.20 -6.81
N CYS A 561 -11.61 10.73 -7.29
CA CYS A 561 -11.71 9.73 -8.36
C CYS A 561 -10.98 8.40 -8.04
N HIS A 562 -10.92 8.03 -6.77
CA HIS A 562 -10.26 6.82 -6.30
C HIS A 562 -11.13 5.57 -6.50
N THR A 563 -12.44 5.69 -6.26
CA THR A 563 -13.34 4.55 -6.10
C THR A 563 -13.93 4.11 -7.44
N SER A 564 -13.69 2.87 -7.84
CA SER A 564 -14.23 2.33 -9.10
C SER A 564 -15.76 2.29 -9.10
N VAL A 565 -16.36 2.57 -10.26
CA VAL A 565 -17.81 2.44 -10.47
C VAL A 565 -18.20 1.01 -10.83
N TYR A 566 -17.23 0.18 -11.19
CA TYR A 566 -17.45 -1.17 -11.69
C TYR A 566 -17.06 -2.21 -10.65
N GLU A 567 -17.66 -3.40 -10.74
CA GLU A 567 -17.32 -4.51 -9.86
C GLU A 567 -16.03 -5.18 -10.31
N GLN A 568 -15.37 -5.89 -9.40
CA GLN A 568 -14.02 -6.38 -9.66
C GLN A 568 -14.00 -7.61 -10.58
N SER A 569 -15.10 -8.36 -10.62
CA SER A 569 -15.20 -9.56 -11.44
C SER A 569 -16.62 -9.87 -11.87
N CYS A 570 -16.74 -10.78 -12.84
CA CYS A 570 -18.02 -11.36 -13.23
C CYS A 570 -18.67 -12.14 -12.05
N GLU A 571 -17.89 -12.68 -11.13
CA GLU A 571 -18.39 -13.43 -9.97
C GLU A 571 -19.15 -12.49 -9.02
N GLU A 572 -18.59 -11.31 -8.74
CA GLU A 572 -19.23 -10.28 -7.92
C GLU A 572 -20.56 -9.83 -8.53
N TYR A 573 -20.60 -9.58 -9.85
CA TYR A 573 -21.86 -9.25 -10.54
C TYR A 573 -22.93 -10.34 -10.42
N LYS A 574 -22.56 -11.63 -10.49
CA LYS A 574 -23.49 -12.74 -10.28
C LYS A 574 -24.10 -12.68 -8.88
N HIS A 575 -23.28 -12.40 -7.85
CA HIS A 575 -23.75 -12.28 -6.47
C HIS A 575 -24.60 -11.04 -6.19
N LEU A 576 -24.53 -10.02 -7.05
CA LEU A 576 -25.46 -8.89 -7.08
C LEU A 576 -26.75 -9.18 -7.86
N GLY A 577 -26.96 -10.42 -8.30
CA GLY A 577 -28.15 -10.85 -9.03
C GLY A 577 -28.17 -10.47 -10.52
N LYS A 578 -27.01 -10.19 -11.13
CA LYS A 578 -26.90 -9.94 -12.58
C LYS A 578 -26.82 -11.26 -13.36
N THR A 579 -27.19 -11.20 -14.65
CA THR A 579 -27.19 -12.35 -15.57
C THR A 579 -26.07 -12.27 -16.60
N SER A 580 -25.82 -13.34 -17.37
CA SER A 580 -24.84 -13.35 -18.46
C SER A 580 -24.99 -12.17 -19.43
N GLY A 581 -23.86 -11.61 -19.87
CA GLY A 581 -23.83 -10.43 -20.73
C GLY A 581 -22.45 -9.79 -20.77
N THR A 582 -22.37 -8.59 -21.35
CA THR A 582 -21.12 -7.83 -21.43
C THR A 582 -21.06 -6.78 -20.33
N TYR A 583 -20.04 -6.85 -19.48
CA TYR A 583 -19.86 -5.98 -18.32
C TYR A 583 -18.52 -5.27 -18.36
N TRP A 584 -18.44 -4.11 -17.73
CA TRP A 584 -17.17 -3.50 -17.36
C TRP A 584 -16.74 -4.10 -16.03
N ILE A 585 -15.48 -4.50 -15.91
CA ILE A 585 -14.89 -4.96 -14.66
C ILE A 585 -13.63 -4.15 -14.35
N ASP A 586 -13.31 -4.09 -13.07
CA ASP A 586 -12.13 -3.42 -12.54
C ASP A 586 -11.42 -4.31 -11.48
N PRO A 587 -10.60 -5.28 -11.90
CA PRO A 587 -10.10 -6.33 -11.00
C PRO A 587 -9.22 -5.83 -9.85
N ASP A 588 -8.46 -4.75 -10.05
CA ASP A 588 -7.65 -4.11 -9.01
C ASP A 588 -8.41 -2.98 -8.30
N GLY A 589 -9.55 -2.51 -8.83
CA GLY A 589 -10.39 -1.51 -8.18
C GLY A 589 -9.69 -0.16 -8.24
N SER A 590 -9.30 0.39 -7.09
CA SER A 590 -8.55 1.65 -7.03
C SER A 590 -7.06 1.53 -7.41
N GLY A 591 -6.68 0.44 -8.09
CA GLY A 591 -5.33 0.20 -8.56
C GLY A 591 -5.03 0.90 -9.90
N PRO A 592 -3.81 0.76 -10.43
CA PRO A 592 -3.38 1.47 -11.64
C PRO A 592 -4.01 0.94 -12.95
N VAL A 593 -4.66 -0.23 -12.94
CA VAL A 593 -5.24 -0.84 -14.14
C VAL A 593 -6.65 -0.31 -14.35
N GLY A 594 -6.83 0.53 -15.38
CA GLY A 594 -8.15 1.10 -15.68
C GLY A 594 -9.19 0.04 -16.07
N PRO A 595 -10.50 0.32 -15.84
CA PRO A 595 -11.58 -0.63 -16.08
C PRO A 595 -11.72 -0.98 -17.56
N PHE A 596 -12.17 -2.20 -17.83
CA PHE A 596 -12.30 -2.71 -19.20
C PHE A 596 -13.49 -3.65 -19.36
N LYS A 597 -13.90 -3.84 -20.61
CA LYS A 597 -15.12 -4.57 -20.97
C LYS A 597 -14.81 -6.05 -21.23
N VAL A 598 -15.55 -6.94 -20.57
CA VAL A 598 -15.46 -8.41 -20.72
C VAL A 598 -16.82 -9.03 -20.99
N ASN A 599 -16.81 -10.25 -21.51
CA ASN A 599 -18.03 -11.04 -21.66
C ASN A 599 -18.14 -12.05 -20.51
N CYS A 600 -19.13 -11.86 -19.64
CA CYS A 600 -19.42 -12.73 -18.51
C CYS A 600 -20.49 -13.77 -18.90
N ASN A 601 -20.16 -15.05 -18.78
CA ASN A 601 -21.13 -16.13 -18.89
C ASN A 601 -21.33 -16.74 -17.50
N MET A 602 -22.44 -16.37 -16.85
CA MET A 602 -22.82 -16.72 -15.49
C MET A 602 -23.88 -17.84 -15.54
N THR A 603 -23.47 -19.08 -15.28
CA THR A 603 -24.40 -20.21 -15.07
C THR A 603 -24.57 -20.48 -13.56
N GLU A 604 -25.51 -21.36 -13.18
CA GLU A 604 -25.74 -21.70 -11.77
C GLU A 604 -24.45 -22.18 -11.09
N ASP A 605 -23.69 -23.05 -11.76
CA ASP A 605 -22.48 -23.66 -11.19
C ASP A 605 -21.19 -22.88 -11.44
N LYS A 606 -21.09 -22.09 -12.52
CA LYS A 606 -19.81 -21.53 -12.98
C LYS A 606 -19.94 -20.12 -13.57
N VAL A 607 -18.98 -19.26 -13.27
CA VAL A 607 -18.85 -17.95 -13.91
C VAL A 607 -17.61 -17.90 -14.77
N TRP A 608 -17.80 -17.60 -16.05
CA TRP A 608 -16.71 -17.47 -17.03
C TRP A 608 -16.53 -16.03 -17.48
N THR A 609 -15.31 -15.54 -17.34
CA THR A 609 -14.82 -14.30 -17.96
C THR A 609 -14.17 -14.65 -19.29
N THR A 610 -14.70 -14.14 -20.40
CA THR A 610 -14.21 -14.46 -21.75
C THR A 610 -13.61 -13.24 -22.44
N VAL A 611 -12.38 -13.38 -22.93
CA VAL A 611 -11.64 -12.36 -23.67
C VAL A 611 -11.33 -12.85 -25.08
N ARG A 612 -11.77 -12.10 -26.09
CA ARG A 612 -11.57 -12.45 -27.51
C ARG A 612 -10.27 -11.85 -28.04
N ASN A 613 -9.54 -12.64 -28.84
CA ASN A 613 -8.43 -12.16 -29.66
C ASN A 613 -8.95 -11.71 -31.04
N ASN A 614 -8.08 -11.08 -31.84
CA ASN A 614 -8.39 -10.57 -33.17
C ASN A 614 -8.26 -11.60 -34.30
N LEU A 615 -7.87 -12.85 -34.02
CA LEU A 615 -7.63 -13.87 -35.02
C LEU A 615 -8.95 -14.58 -35.39
N SER A 616 -9.26 -14.66 -36.69
CA SER A 616 -10.38 -15.48 -37.14
C SER A 616 -10.06 -16.98 -37.06
N PRO A 617 -11.05 -17.84 -36.77
CA PRO A 617 -10.84 -19.29 -36.86
C PRO A 617 -10.34 -19.69 -38.26
N GLN A 618 -9.48 -20.72 -38.31
CA GLN A 618 -8.92 -21.26 -39.55
C GLN A 618 -8.14 -20.23 -40.40
N THR A 619 -7.40 -19.32 -39.73
CA THR A 619 -6.56 -18.33 -40.43
C THR A 619 -5.40 -19.02 -41.13
N SER A 620 -5.28 -18.83 -42.44
CA SER A 620 -4.16 -19.33 -43.23
C SER A 620 -2.85 -18.66 -42.83
N VAL A 621 -1.80 -19.45 -42.65
CA VAL A 621 -0.47 -18.97 -42.29
C VAL A 621 0.35 -18.75 -43.57
N THR A 622 0.55 -17.49 -43.96
CA THR A 622 1.31 -17.12 -45.17
C THR A 622 2.31 -16.02 -44.88
N GLY A 623 3.53 -16.14 -45.41
CA GLY A 623 4.60 -15.14 -45.27
C GLY A 623 5.71 -15.62 -44.33
N SER A 624 6.91 -15.78 -44.88
CA SER A 624 8.10 -16.21 -44.15
C SER A 624 9.09 -15.07 -43.92
N ASP A 625 9.71 -15.09 -42.74
CA ASP A 625 10.95 -14.40 -42.39
C ASP A 625 12.10 -14.83 -43.34
N LEU A 626 13.21 -14.07 -43.40
CA LEU A 626 14.50 -14.47 -43.98
C LEU A 626 14.95 -15.89 -43.50
N GLU A 627 14.55 -16.32 -42.30
CA GLU A 627 14.77 -17.67 -41.75
C GLU A 627 13.73 -18.74 -42.16
N GLY A 628 12.73 -18.39 -42.97
CA GLY A 628 11.74 -19.33 -43.49
C GLY A 628 10.57 -19.66 -42.55
N LYS A 629 10.38 -18.91 -41.46
CA LYS A 629 9.31 -19.10 -40.46
C LYS A 629 8.20 -18.07 -40.63
N ALA A 630 6.95 -18.48 -40.45
CA ALA A 630 5.80 -17.59 -40.40
C ALA A 630 5.44 -17.25 -38.96
N VAL A 631 5.19 -15.97 -38.69
CA VAL A 631 4.87 -15.45 -37.36
C VAL A 631 3.47 -14.86 -37.36
N LEU A 632 2.58 -15.43 -36.54
CA LEU A 632 1.27 -14.84 -36.24
C LEU A 632 1.30 -14.18 -34.86
N GLN A 633 1.07 -12.87 -34.84
CA GLN A 633 0.89 -12.09 -33.61
C GLN A 633 -0.60 -12.00 -33.26
N LEU A 634 -0.93 -12.25 -32.00
CA LEU A 634 -2.30 -12.18 -31.48
C LEU A 634 -2.47 -10.93 -30.63
N ASN A 635 -3.43 -10.09 -31.02
CA ASN A 635 -3.79 -8.92 -30.25
C ASN A 635 -5.12 -9.15 -29.55
N TYR A 636 -5.13 -8.94 -28.25
CA TYR A 636 -6.36 -8.88 -27.45
C TYR A 636 -6.83 -7.43 -27.41
N ASN A 637 -8.15 -7.20 -27.34
CA ASN A 637 -8.71 -5.85 -27.22
C ASN A 637 -8.56 -5.29 -25.79
N MET A 638 -7.36 -5.41 -25.21
CA MET A 638 -6.99 -4.99 -23.86
C MET A 638 -5.46 -5.00 -23.70
N SER A 639 -4.97 -4.26 -22.71
CA SER A 639 -3.55 -4.21 -22.37
C SER A 639 -3.05 -5.50 -21.67
N THR A 640 -1.74 -5.72 -21.68
CA THR A 640 -1.12 -6.87 -21.00
C THR A 640 -1.36 -6.85 -19.49
N GLU A 641 -1.38 -5.65 -18.87
CA GLU A 641 -1.70 -5.49 -17.46
C GLU A 641 -3.13 -5.93 -17.15
N GLN A 642 -4.11 -5.55 -17.99
CA GLN A 642 -5.52 -5.94 -17.84
C GLN A 642 -5.72 -7.46 -17.95
N VAL A 643 -5.09 -8.12 -18.93
CA VAL A 643 -5.17 -9.59 -19.04
C VAL A 643 -4.59 -10.26 -17.80
N THR A 644 -3.44 -9.77 -17.32
CA THR A 644 -2.76 -10.32 -16.14
C THR A 644 -3.63 -10.16 -14.90
N ALA A 645 -4.37 -9.06 -14.76
CA ALA A 645 -5.29 -8.83 -13.65
C ALA A 645 -6.45 -9.85 -13.62
N ILE A 646 -7.09 -10.12 -14.77
CA ILE A 646 -8.14 -11.16 -14.89
C ILE A 646 -7.59 -12.53 -14.50
N MET A 647 -6.42 -12.86 -15.05
CA MET A 647 -5.83 -14.17 -14.80
C MET A 647 -5.43 -14.31 -13.34
N GLY A 648 -4.87 -13.26 -12.73
CA GLY A 648 -4.45 -13.25 -11.33
C GLY A 648 -5.54 -13.73 -10.38
N SER A 649 -6.74 -13.16 -10.49
CA SER A 649 -7.89 -13.50 -9.64
C SER A 649 -8.57 -14.83 -10.00
N ALA A 650 -8.49 -15.27 -11.25
CA ALA A 650 -9.16 -16.49 -11.69
C ALA A 650 -8.56 -17.77 -11.07
N GLU A 651 -9.40 -18.73 -10.69
CA GLU A 651 -8.97 -20.04 -10.18
C GLU A 651 -8.44 -20.93 -11.31
N TYR A 652 -9.06 -20.84 -12.47
CA TYR A 652 -8.75 -21.68 -13.63
C TYR A 652 -8.87 -20.86 -14.92
N CYS A 653 -7.94 -21.04 -15.87
CA CYS A 653 -8.01 -20.43 -17.19
C CYS A 653 -7.71 -21.46 -18.27
N GLU A 654 -8.44 -21.38 -19.38
CA GLU A 654 -8.25 -22.21 -20.55
C GLU A 654 -8.27 -21.40 -21.85
N GLN A 655 -7.56 -21.91 -22.85
CA GLN A 655 -7.61 -21.38 -24.20
C GLN A 655 -7.54 -22.51 -25.23
N HIS A 656 -8.46 -22.50 -26.19
CA HIS A 656 -8.48 -23.51 -27.25
C HIS A 656 -7.47 -23.17 -28.35
N VAL A 657 -6.76 -24.17 -28.84
CA VAL A 657 -5.83 -24.06 -29.97
C VAL A 657 -6.04 -25.24 -30.92
N ALA A 658 -6.09 -24.97 -32.22
CA ALA A 658 -6.12 -25.99 -33.26
C ALA A 658 -5.19 -25.65 -34.42
N TYR A 659 -4.51 -26.68 -34.92
CA TYR A 659 -3.63 -26.63 -36.07
C TYR A 659 -4.16 -27.57 -37.14
N ALA A 660 -4.77 -27.00 -38.17
CA ALA A 660 -5.19 -27.74 -39.35
C ALA A 660 -4.08 -27.66 -40.41
N CYS A 661 -3.63 -28.82 -40.87
CA CYS A 661 -2.43 -28.94 -41.69
C CYS A 661 -2.72 -29.73 -42.97
N ARG A 662 -1.94 -29.44 -44.00
CA ARG A 662 -1.78 -30.23 -45.21
C ARG A 662 -0.31 -30.22 -45.58
N MET A 663 0.37 -31.36 -45.48
CA MET A 663 1.82 -31.45 -45.71
C MET A 663 2.63 -30.43 -44.89
N SER A 664 2.15 -30.07 -43.69
CA SER A 664 2.79 -29.12 -42.77
C SER A 664 2.93 -29.75 -41.39
N ARG A 665 4.16 -29.87 -40.89
CA ARG A 665 4.49 -30.52 -39.61
C ARG A 665 4.38 -29.56 -38.43
N LEU A 666 3.95 -30.07 -37.28
CA LEU A 666 3.72 -29.29 -36.07
C LEU A 666 4.91 -29.38 -35.11
N LEU A 667 5.13 -30.52 -34.45
CA LEU A 667 6.13 -30.69 -33.38
C LEU A 667 7.30 -31.61 -33.76
N ASN A 668 7.22 -32.36 -34.87
CA ASN A 668 8.25 -33.28 -35.39
C ASN A 668 8.31 -34.69 -34.73
N THR A 669 9.18 -35.55 -35.26
CA THR A 669 9.46 -36.94 -34.81
C THR A 669 10.41 -36.99 -33.58
N PRO A 670 10.58 -38.14 -32.89
CA PRO A 670 11.33 -38.26 -31.63
C PRO A 670 12.77 -37.71 -31.60
N GLU A 671 13.39 -37.48 -32.77
CA GLU A 671 14.79 -37.11 -32.94
C GLU A 671 14.98 -35.68 -33.49
N GLY A 672 13.89 -34.95 -33.78
CA GLY A 672 13.94 -33.65 -34.45
C GLY A 672 13.49 -32.48 -33.58
N SER A 673 13.97 -31.27 -33.89
CA SER A 673 13.51 -30.05 -33.23
C SER A 673 12.07 -29.70 -33.65
N PRO A 674 11.27 -29.13 -32.73
CA PRO A 674 9.91 -28.70 -33.03
C PRO A 674 9.89 -27.53 -34.01
N LEU A 675 9.01 -27.64 -35.01
CA LEU A 675 8.89 -26.66 -36.10
C LEU A 675 7.88 -25.55 -35.78
N THR A 676 6.90 -25.85 -34.93
CA THR A 676 5.88 -24.91 -34.49
C THR A 676 5.90 -24.80 -32.97
N TRP A 677 5.78 -23.58 -32.45
CA TRP A 677 5.63 -23.30 -31.03
C TRP A 677 4.76 -22.07 -30.84
N TRP A 678 4.21 -21.93 -29.64
CA TRP A 678 3.50 -20.72 -29.25
C TRP A 678 4.26 -20.00 -28.14
N VAL A 679 3.98 -18.71 -28.00
CA VAL A 679 4.61 -17.83 -27.02
C VAL A 679 3.54 -17.35 -26.05
N GLY A 680 3.86 -17.44 -24.76
CA GLY A 680 2.99 -17.03 -23.66
C GLY A 680 3.15 -15.56 -23.26
N ARG A 681 2.54 -15.19 -22.13
CA ARG A 681 2.62 -13.82 -21.57
C ARG A 681 4.02 -13.37 -21.17
N ALA A 682 4.89 -14.29 -20.76
CA ALA A 682 6.26 -14.00 -20.32
C ALA A 682 7.28 -14.01 -21.48
N ASN A 683 6.81 -13.95 -22.72
CA ASN A 683 7.63 -14.06 -23.93
C ASN A 683 8.46 -15.37 -24.00
N GLU A 684 7.95 -16.42 -23.37
CA GLU A 684 8.57 -17.74 -23.26
C GLU A 684 8.01 -18.68 -24.34
N ARG A 685 8.84 -19.61 -24.85
CA ARG A 685 8.47 -20.51 -25.94
C ARG A 685 7.93 -21.83 -25.39
N HIS A 686 6.75 -22.23 -25.85
CA HIS A 686 6.07 -23.44 -25.43
C HIS A 686 5.95 -24.45 -26.59
N PHE A 687 6.48 -25.65 -26.38
CA PHE A 687 6.56 -26.72 -27.38
C PHE A 687 5.52 -27.83 -27.18
N TYR A 688 4.59 -27.66 -26.24
CA TYR A 688 3.45 -28.55 -26.08
C TYR A 688 2.24 -27.95 -26.81
N TRP A 689 1.35 -28.82 -27.29
CA TRP A 689 0.16 -28.41 -28.02
C TRP A 689 -1.12 -28.87 -27.31
N GLY A 690 -2.28 -28.36 -27.71
CA GLY A 690 -3.57 -28.57 -27.05
C GLY A 690 -3.79 -29.99 -26.51
N GLY A 691 -4.18 -30.09 -25.24
CA GLY A 691 -4.36 -31.35 -24.51
C GLY A 691 -3.08 -32.02 -23.97
N SER A 692 -1.91 -31.41 -24.17
CA SER A 692 -0.62 -31.84 -23.60
C SER A 692 -0.12 -30.88 -22.50
N GLY A 693 0.90 -31.31 -21.74
CA GLY A 693 1.48 -30.56 -20.62
C GLY A 693 2.87 -29.94 -20.89
N PRO A 694 3.31 -28.94 -20.09
CA PRO A 694 4.62 -28.32 -20.17
C PRO A 694 5.76 -29.33 -20.18
N GLY A 695 6.76 -29.07 -21.02
CA GLY A 695 7.89 -29.97 -21.23
C GLY A 695 7.59 -31.21 -22.06
N ILE A 696 6.32 -31.46 -22.42
CA ILE A 696 5.93 -32.63 -23.21
C ILE A 696 5.67 -32.21 -24.66
N GLN A 697 6.63 -32.49 -25.55
CA GLN A 697 6.60 -32.17 -26.98
C GLN A 697 5.69 -33.12 -27.78
N LYS A 698 4.44 -33.25 -27.34
CA LYS A 698 3.39 -34.04 -27.98
C LYS A 698 2.09 -33.24 -27.95
N CYS A 699 1.13 -33.62 -28.79
CA CYS A 699 -0.27 -33.20 -28.66
C CYS A 699 -1.09 -34.30 -27.97
N ALA A 700 -2.37 -34.03 -27.70
CA ALA A 700 -3.30 -34.95 -27.03
C ALA A 700 -3.20 -36.40 -27.53
N CYS A 701 -3.25 -36.63 -28.85
CA CYS A 701 -3.23 -38.00 -29.39
C CYS A 701 -1.92 -38.75 -29.11
N GLY A 702 -0.80 -38.02 -28.99
CA GLY A 702 0.51 -38.59 -28.74
C GLY A 702 0.72 -38.96 -27.27
N ILE A 703 -0.02 -38.32 -26.36
CA ILE A 703 -0.11 -38.68 -24.93
C ILE A 703 -1.00 -39.91 -24.76
N GLU A 704 -2.18 -39.89 -25.37
CA GLU A 704 -3.18 -40.96 -25.31
C GLU A 704 -2.79 -42.21 -26.11
N ARG A 705 -1.72 -42.12 -26.92
CA ARG A 705 -1.22 -43.17 -27.83
C ARG A 705 -2.26 -43.64 -28.85
N ASN A 706 -3.14 -42.72 -29.28
CA ASN A 706 -4.20 -42.98 -30.24
C ASN A 706 -4.06 -42.15 -31.54
N CYS A 707 -2.91 -41.51 -31.78
CA CYS A 707 -2.64 -40.87 -33.07
C CYS A 707 -2.79 -41.88 -34.22
N THR A 708 -3.25 -41.40 -35.38
CA THR A 708 -3.51 -42.24 -36.57
C THR A 708 -2.29 -43.08 -36.97
N ASN A 709 -1.09 -42.53 -36.76
CA ASN A 709 0.16 -43.24 -36.94
C ASN A 709 0.98 -43.16 -35.64
N PRO A 710 1.27 -44.30 -34.98
CA PRO A 710 1.93 -44.33 -33.67
C PRO A 710 3.41 -43.90 -33.72
N LYS A 711 4.01 -43.72 -34.91
CA LYS A 711 5.38 -43.24 -35.09
C LYS A 711 5.53 -41.73 -34.83
N TYR A 712 4.44 -40.96 -34.91
CA TYR A 712 4.46 -39.51 -34.79
C TYR A 712 3.86 -39.06 -33.46
N TYR A 713 4.33 -37.92 -32.97
CA TYR A 713 3.82 -37.31 -31.73
C TYR A 713 2.56 -36.48 -31.95
N CYS A 714 2.27 -36.10 -33.20
CA CYS A 714 1.02 -35.49 -33.65
C CYS A 714 0.55 -35.98 -35.02
N ASN A 715 -0.74 -35.85 -35.31
CA ASN A 715 -1.30 -36.28 -36.60
C ASN A 715 -0.77 -35.43 -37.77
N CYS A 716 -0.53 -34.14 -37.54
CA CYS A 716 0.01 -33.21 -38.52
C CYS A 716 1.48 -33.46 -38.88
N ASP A 717 2.22 -34.20 -38.06
CA ASP A 717 3.61 -34.58 -38.39
C ASP A 717 3.69 -35.68 -39.47
N ALA A 718 2.56 -36.32 -39.82
CA ALA A 718 2.49 -37.40 -40.80
C ALA A 718 2.37 -36.93 -42.27
N ASP A 719 2.55 -35.63 -42.56
CA ASP A 719 2.43 -35.02 -43.90
C ASP A 719 1.08 -35.31 -44.62
N GLN A 720 0.00 -35.49 -43.85
CA GLN A 720 -1.37 -35.71 -44.33
C GLN A 720 -2.28 -34.51 -44.01
N THR A 721 -3.45 -34.44 -44.68
CA THR A 721 -4.48 -33.46 -44.29
C THR A 721 -5.14 -33.88 -42.98
N ARG A 722 -4.81 -33.19 -41.89
CA ARG A 722 -5.24 -33.52 -40.52
C ARG A 722 -5.44 -32.25 -39.69
N GLU A 723 -5.92 -32.44 -38.48
CA GLU A 723 -6.07 -31.37 -37.49
C GLU A 723 -5.67 -31.92 -36.11
N ASP A 724 -4.81 -31.18 -35.41
CA ASP A 724 -4.50 -31.42 -34.00
C ASP A 724 -4.98 -30.22 -33.17
N ALA A 725 -5.91 -30.50 -32.26
CA ALA A 725 -6.61 -29.49 -31.46
C ALA A 725 -6.65 -29.89 -29.98
N GLY A 726 -6.84 -28.90 -29.11
CA GLY A 726 -7.10 -29.12 -27.69
C GLY A 726 -7.05 -27.84 -26.86
N LEU A 727 -7.15 -28.01 -25.54
CA LEU A 727 -7.10 -26.91 -24.58
C LEU A 727 -5.69 -26.73 -24.01
N LEU A 728 -5.27 -25.48 -23.90
CA LEU A 728 -4.16 -25.05 -23.07
C LEU A 728 -4.75 -24.61 -21.73
N VAL A 729 -4.31 -25.22 -20.63
CA VAL A 729 -4.93 -25.07 -19.30
C VAL A 729 -3.97 -24.53 -18.23
N TYR A 730 -2.71 -24.30 -18.60
CA TYR A 730 -1.67 -23.82 -17.69
C TYR A 730 -1.75 -22.31 -17.60
N LYS A 731 -2.45 -21.82 -16.57
CA LYS A 731 -2.69 -20.40 -16.28
C LYS A 731 -1.41 -19.57 -16.40
N ASP A 732 -0.27 -20.03 -15.87
CA ASP A 732 0.93 -19.18 -15.86
C ASP A 732 1.54 -18.90 -17.24
N HIS A 733 1.23 -19.72 -18.23
CA HIS A 733 1.72 -19.59 -19.60
C HIS A 733 0.77 -18.80 -20.52
N LEU A 734 -0.52 -18.77 -20.19
CA LEU A 734 -1.55 -18.08 -20.96
C LEU A 734 -1.45 -16.54 -20.80
N PRO A 735 -2.10 -15.75 -21.67
CA PRO A 735 -2.68 -16.16 -22.96
C PRO A 735 -1.60 -16.45 -24.02
N VAL A 736 -2.02 -17.06 -25.13
CA VAL A 736 -1.21 -17.15 -26.35
C VAL A 736 -1.05 -15.74 -26.94
N SER A 737 0.18 -15.21 -26.97
CA SER A 737 0.52 -13.90 -27.54
C SER A 737 1.01 -14.00 -28.99
N GLN A 738 1.69 -15.10 -29.33
CA GLN A 738 2.25 -15.34 -30.66
C GLN A 738 2.24 -16.84 -30.97
N VAL A 739 2.09 -17.19 -32.25
CA VAL A 739 2.34 -18.54 -32.75
C VAL A 739 3.33 -18.47 -33.91
N VAL A 740 4.38 -19.29 -33.85
CA VAL A 740 5.42 -19.36 -34.87
C VAL A 740 5.34 -20.71 -35.54
N VAL A 741 5.26 -20.71 -36.88
CA VAL A 741 5.13 -21.90 -37.71
C VAL A 741 6.32 -21.99 -38.65
N GLY A 742 7.08 -23.09 -38.58
CA GLY A 742 8.32 -23.26 -39.34
C GLY A 742 8.18 -24.02 -40.67
N ASP A 743 7.16 -24.85 -40.86
CA ASP A 743 7.00 -25.70 -42.05
C ASP A 743 5.90 -25.20 -42.99
N THR A 744 6.01 -23.96 -43.47
CA THR A 744 5.07 -23.34 -44.43
C THR A 744 5.71 -23.04 -45.79
N ASN A 745 7.03 -23.17 -45.91
CA ASN A 745 7.77 -22.87 -47.15
C ASN A 745 7.98 -24.09 -48.07
N ARG A 746 7.60 -25.30 -47.61
CA ARG A 746 7.68 -26.51 -48.42
C ARG A 746 6.56 -26.54 -49.45
N ALA A 747 6.86 -26.94 -50.69
CA ALA A 747 5.87 -27.01 -51.77
C ALA A 747 4.70 -27.94 -51.40
N GLY A 748 3.46 -27.41 -51.44
CA GLY A 748 2.25 -28.13 -51.05
C GLY A 748 1.92 -28.08 -49.55
N SER A 749 2.76 -27.44 -48.73
CA SER A 749 2.52 -27.22 -47.31
C SER A 749 1.52 -26.09 -47.07
N GLU A 750 0.43 -26.37 -46.39
CA GLU A 750 -0.56 -25.40 -45.95
C GLU A 750 -0.86 -25.61 -44.46
N ALA A 751 -0.90 -24.53 -43.70
CA ALA A 751 -1.27 -24.53 -42.30
C ALA A 751 -2.35 -23.48 -42.03
N LYS A 752 -3.37 -23.87 -41.26
CA LYS A 752 -4.43 -23.01 -40.77
C LYS A 752 -4.48 -23.10 -39.26
N LEU A 753 -4.46 -21.94 -38.61
CA LEU A 753 -4.44 -21.84 -37.16
C LEU A 753 -5.79 -21.33 -36.66
N THR A 754 -6.26 -21.94 -35.56
CA THR A 754 -7.37 -21.42 -34.77
C THR A 754 -6.91 -21.22 -33.34
N VAL A 755 -6.99 -19.99 -32.84
CA VAL A 755 -6.79 -19.70 -31.41
C VAL A 755 -8.07 -19.11 -30.85
N GLY A 756 -8.70 -19.84 -29.94
CA GLY A 756 -9.94 -19.44 -29.29
C GLY A 756 -9.76 -18.29 -28.30
N PRO A 757 -10.86 -17.74 -27.76
CA PRO A 757 -10.81 -16.74 -26.71
C PRO A 757 -10.16 -17.31 -25.44
N LEU A 758 -9.51 -16.44 -24.67
CA LEU A 758 -9.09 -16.77 -23.31
C LEU A 758 -10.34 -16.84 -22.43
N ARG A 759 -10.52 -17.94 -21.71
CA ARG A 759 -11.65 -18.17 -20.81
C ARG A 759 -11.13 -18.44 -19.41
N CYS A 760 -11.48 -17.59 -18.46
CA CYS A 760 -11.09 -17.75 -17.07
C CYS A 760 -12.34 -17.93 -16.19
N GLN A 761 -12.25 -18.80 -15.20
CA GLN A 761 -13.35 -19.21 -14.32
C GLN A 761 -12.98 -18.97 -12.85
N GLY A 762 -13.97 -18.56 -12.07
CA GLY A 762 -13.85 -18.32 -10.63
C GLY A 762 -13.18 -17.00 -10.28
N ASP A 763 -13.19 -16.68 -8.98
CA ASP A 763 -12.54 -15.49 -8.41
C ASP A 763 -12.01 -15.83 -7.01
N GLY A 764 -10.73 -16.18 -6.95
CA GLY A 764 -10.05 -16.50 -5.70
C GLY A 764 -10.00 -15.31 -4.73
N ASN A 765 -10.04 -14.06 -5.22
CA ASN A 765 -10.05 -12.88 -4.35
C ASN A 765 -11.40 -12.71 -3.64
N TYR A 766 -12.50 -13.00 -4.35
CA TYR A 766 -13.85 -12.92 -3.79
C TYR A 766 -14.10 -14.00 -2.72
N TRP A 767 -13.60 -15.21 -2.95
CA TRP A 767 -13.80 -16.36 -2.05
C TRP A 767 -12.78 -16.45 -0.90
N ASN A 768 -11.66 -15.76 -1.00
CA ASN A 768 -10.63 -15.66 0.04
C ASN A 768 -11.23 -15.21 1.39
N ALA A 769 -11.39 -16.16 2.32
CA ALA A 769 -12.10 -15.97 3.58
C ALA A 769 -11.38 -16.59 4.78
N ALA A 770 -11.62 -16.03 5.97
CA ALA A 770 -11.17 -16.59 7.24
C ALA A 770 -12.29 -16.54 8.30
N SER A 771 -12.35 -17.59 9.11
CA SER A 771 -13.29 -17.76 10.21
C SER A 771 -12.61 -17.59 11.56
N PHE A 772 -13.04 -16.60 12.34
CA PHE A 772 -12.57 -16.27 13.68
C PHE A 772 -13.47 -16.93 14.72
N ASN A 773 -12.98 -18.00 15.34
CA ASN A 773 -13.80 -18.86 16.20
C ASN A 773 -13.72 -18.49 17.68
N THR A 774 -12.81 -17.58 18.06
CA THR A 774 -12.63 -17.16 19.45
C THR A 774 -12.45 -15.65 19.54
N PRO A 775 -12.93 -14.97 20.60
CA PRO A 775 -12.72 -13.53 20.77
C PRO A 775 -11.25 -13.10 20.91
N GLY A 776 -10.31 -14.04 21.02
CA GLY A 776 -8.87 -13.78 21.07
C GLY A 776 -8.14 -14.13 19.77
N SER A 777 -8.82 -14.68 18.76
CA SER A 777 -8.18 -15.04 17.49
C SER A 777 -8.07 -13.83 16.58
N TYR A 778 -6.91 -13.65 15.95
CA TYR A 778 -6.65 -12.56 15.01
C TYR A 778 -5.63 -13.00 13.96
N LEU A 779 -5.68 -12.37 12.79
CA LEU A 779 -4.63 -12.44 11.78
C LEU A 779 -3.76 -11.18 11.88
N HIS A 780 -2.48 -11.30 11.52
CA HIS A 780 -1.60 -10.14 11.42
C HIS A 780 -0.87 -10.09 10.09
N PHE A 781 -0.77 -8.88 9.55
CA PHE A 781 -0.14 -8.54 8.28
C PHE A 781 0.92 -7.45 8.50
N PRO A 782 1.82 -7.21 7.52
CA PRO A 782 2.70 -6.05 7.53
C PRO A 782 1.92 -4.74 7.74
N THR A 783 2.60 -3.73 8.27
CA THR A 783 2.04 -2.40 8.50
C THR A 783 1.42 -1.83 7.24
N PHE A 784 0.17 -1.37 7.34
CA PHE A 784 -0.56 -0.80 6.22
C PHE A 784 0.16 0.46 5.69
N GLN A 785 0.39 0.48 4.38
CA GLN A 785 1.03 1.60 3.68
C GLN A 785 -0.04 2.44 2.98
N GLY A 786 -0.70 3.31 3.74
CA GLY A 786 -1.77 4.21 3.26
C GLY A 786 -1.58 5.62 3.77
N GLU A 787 -0.49 6.26 3.34
CA GLU A 787 -0.05 7.57 3.84
C GLU A 787 -1.14 8.65 3.65
N THR A 788 -1.50 8.98 2.41
CA THR A 788 -2.45 10.06 2.09
C THR A 788 -3.86 9.57 1.74
N SER A 789 -4.00 8.29 1.43
CA SER A 789 -5.29 7.64 1.16
C SER A 789 -5.32 6.21 1.69
N ALA A 790 -6.50 5.80 2.12
CA ALA A 790 -6.81 4.47 2.59
C ALA A 790 -8.19 4.07 2.04
N ASP A 791 -8.23 3.06 1.17
CA ASP A 791 -9.45 2.38 0.74
C ASP A 791 -9.44 0.95 1.30
N ILE A 792 -10.48 0.62 2.05
CA ILE A 792 -10.65 -0.65 2.73
C ILE A 792 -12.02 -1.20 2.36
N SER A 793 -12.04 -2.40 1.81
CA SER A 793 -13.30 -3.11 1.54
C SER A 793 -13.22 -4.56 1.97
N PHE A 794 -14.30 -5.08 2.52
CA PHE A 794 -14.45 -6.48 2.88
C PHE A 794 -15.91 -6.85 3.07
N TYR A 795 -16.18 -8.15 3.12
CA TYR A 795 -17.46 -8.68 3.58
C TYR A 795 -17.28 -9.34 4.94
N PHE A 796 -18.27 -9.20 5.82
CA PHE A 796 -18.31 -9.89 7.09
C PHE A 796 -19.63 -10.64 7.29
N LYS A 797 -19.58 -11.68 8.10
CA LYS A 797 -20.74 -12.45 8.55
C LYS A 797 -20.56 -12.80 10.01
N THR A 798 -21.53 -12.50 10.86
CA THR A 798 -21.43 -12.69 12.31
C THR A 798 -22.79 -12.90 12.96
N SER A 799 -22.77 -13.54 14.14
CA SER A 799 -23.89 -13.57 15.10
C SER A 799 -23.63 -12.70 16.34
N SER A 800 -22.42 -12.12 16.46
CA SER A 800 -22.04 -11.24 17.57
C SER A 800 -22.57 -9.83 17.36
N SER A 801 -23.01 -9.18 18.43
CA SER A 801 -23.45 -7.78 18.39
C SER A 801 -22.29 -6.78 18.41
N TYR A 802 -21.05 -7.23 18.57
CA TYR A 802 -19.86 -6.38 18.56
C TYR A 802 -18.62 -7.14 18.07
N GLY A 803 -17.59 -6.41 17.63
CA GLY A 803 -16.29 -6.99 17.26
C GLY A 803 -15.42 -6.02 16.45
N VAL A 804 -14.10 -6.11 16.62
CA VAL A 804 -13.14 -5.29 15.86
C VAL A 804 -12.73 -6.00 14.58
N PHE A 805 -13.01 -5.40 13.43
CA PHE A 805 -12.65 -5.97 12.13
C PHE A 805 -11.17 -5.81 11.84
N LEU A 806 -10.62 -4.62 12.04
CA LEU A 806 -9.18 -4.37 11.91
C LEU A 806 -8.70 -3.16 12.70
N GLU A 807 -7.40 -3.17 12.99
CA GLU A 807 -6.70 -2.11 13.71
C GLU A 807 -5.23 -2.02 13.26
N ASN A 808 -4.75 -0.80 13.02
CA ASN A 808 -3.33 -0.50 12.88
C ASN A 808 -3.00 0.75 13.71
N LEU A 809 -1.94 0.69 14.51
CA LEU A 809 -1.52 1.75 15.43
C LEU A 809 -0.22 2.45 14.97
N GLY A 810 -0.16 3.75 15.27
CA GLY A 810 0.97 4.66 15.15
C GLY A 810 1.30 5.30 16.52
N ASN A 811 2.04 6.41 16.53
CA ASN A 811 2.47 7.05 17.78
C ASN A 811 1.31 7.79 18.44
N ALA A 812 0.71 8.71 17.67
CA ALA A 812 -0.59 9.31 17.95
C ALA A 812 -1.64 8.79 16.95
N ASP A 813 -1.20 8.50 15.73
CA ASP A 813 -2.03 8.04 14.62
C ASP A 813 -2.59 6.64 14.83
N PHE A 814 -3.78 6.37 14.29
CA PHE A 814 -4.31 5.02 14.18
C PHE A 814 -5.43 4.94 13.15
N ILE A 815 -5.78 3.71 12.76
CA ILE A 815 -6.97 3.41 11.97
C ILE A 815 -7.66 2.16 12.55
N ARG A 816 -8.99 2.22 12.71
CA ARG A 816 -9.80 1.14 13.28
C ARG A 816 -11.17 1.06 12.63
N LEU A 817 -11.59 -0.16 12.31
CA LEU A 817 -12.96 -0.50 11.88
C LEU A 817 -13.56 -1.54 12.82
N GLU A 818 -14.77 -1.28 13.31
CA GLU A 818 -15.43 -2.18 14.26
C GLU A 818 -16.96 -2.16 14.14
N LEU A 819 -17.57 -3.28 14.52
CA LEU A 819 -18.98 -3.39 14.86
C LEU A 819 -19.13 -2.99 16.34
N LYS A 820 -19.67 -1.79 16.60
CA LYS A 820 -19.89 -1.29 17.98
C LYS A 820 -21.16 -1.85 18.61
N ALA A 821 -22.17 -2.10 17.79
CA ALA A 821 -23.46 -2.69 18.20
C ALA A 821 -24.05 -3.49 17.04
N ALA A 822 -25.09 -4.29 17.32
CA ALA A 822 -25.76 -5.13 16.33
C ALA A 822 -26.24 -4.37 15.08
N THR A 823 -26.40 -3.04 15.14
CA THR A 823 -26.83 -2.20 14.01
C THR A 823 -25.83 -1.09 13.67
N LEU A 824 -24.65 -1.05 14.29
CA LEU A 824 -23.75 0.10 14.23
C LEU A 824 -22.32 -0.31 13.86
N VAL A 825 -21.88 0.12 12.68
CA VAL A 825 -20.48 -0.01 12.22
C VAL A 825 -19.80 1.34 12.35
N SER A 826 -18.57 1.33 12.86
CA SER A 826 -17.77 2.52 13.12
C SER A 826 -16.43 2.45 12.40
N PHE A 827 -16.01 3.58 11.84
CA PHE A 827 -14.70 3.83 11.27
C PHE A 827 -14.05 5.00 12.02
N SER A 828 -12.92 4.77 12.67
CA SER A 828 -12.23 5.79 13.46
C SER A 828 -10.76 5.86 13.13
N PHE A 829 -10.21 7.08 13.08
CA PHE A 829 -8.79 7.31 12.83
C PHE A 829 -8.32 8.63 13.47
N ASP A 830 -7.02 8.74 13.66
CA ASP A 830 -6.32 10.00 13.98
C ASP A 830 -5.07 10.08 13.10
N VAL A 831 -4.78 11.27 12.59
CA VAL A 831 -3.62 11.58 11.73
C VAL A 831 -2.84 12.79 12.25
N GLY A 832 -3.06 13.16 13.52
CA GLY A 832 -2.47 14.34 14.15
C GLY A 832 -3.38 15.58 14.14
N ASN A 833 -4.58 15.50 13.53
CA ASN A 833 -5.60 16.56 13.62
C ASN A 833 -6.58 16.35 14.78
N GLY A 834 -6.45 15.24 15.52
CA GLY A 834 -7.41 14.78 16.53
C GLY A 834 -8.31 13.66 16.00
N LEU A 835 -9.04 13.03 16.92
CA LEU A 835 -9.90 11.87 16.65
C LEU A 835 -11.04 12.21 15.68
N VAL A 836 -11.13 11.45 14.58
CA VAL A 836 -12.28 11.44 13.67
C VAL A 836 -12.98 10.08 13.77
N GLU A 837 -14.30 10.10 13.93
CA GLU A 837 -15.14 8.89 13.98
C GLU A 837 -16.37 9.03 13.09
N LEU A 838 -16.54 8.10 12.15
CA LEU A 838 -17.71 7.93 11.30
C LEU A 838 -18.48 6.71 11.79
N SER A 839 -19.80 6.83 11.90
CA SER A 839 -20.67 5.77 12.41
C SER A 839 -21.90 5.62 11.51
N VAL A 840 -22.11 4.42 10.98
CA VAL A 840 -23.25 4.10 10.11
C VAL A 840 -24.20 3.15 10.85
N ARG A 841 -25.48 3.52 10.90
CA ARG A 841 -26.54 2.74 11.55
C ARG A 841 -27.45 2.08 10.52
N SER A 842 -27.50 0.75 10.53
CA SER A 842 -28.47 -0.03 9.75
C SER A 842 -29.85 -0.05 10.43
N SER A 843 -30.91 -0.12 9.62
CA SER A 843 -32.28 -0.33 10.12
C SER A 843 -32.53 -1.76 10.60
N THR A 844 -31.76 -2.73 10.11
CA THR A 844 -31.80 -4.14 10.50
C THR A 844 -30.54 -4.55 11.24
N PRO A 845 -30.61 -5.52 12.19
CA PRO A 845 -29.43 -6.09 12.82
C PRO A 845 -28.50 -6.75 11.78
N LEU A 846 -27.20 -6.48 11.89
CA LEU A 846 -26.10 -6.98 11.05
C LEU A 846 -25.48 -8.27 11.59
N ASN A 847 -25.99 -8.74 12.72
CA ASN A 847 -25.58 -9.99 13.36
C ASN A 847 -26.58 -11.11 13.06
N ASP A 848 -27.09 -11.14 11.83
CA ASP A 848 -28.11 -12.05 11.29
C ASP A 848 -27.51 -13.29 10.62
N ASP A 849 -26.20 -13.48 10.74
CA ASP A 849 -25.43 -14.52 10.09
C ASP A 849 -25.52 -14.50 8.54
N GLN A 850 -25.78 -13.34 7.94
CA GLN A 850 -25.65 -13.09 6.50
C GLN A 850 -24.37 -12.30 6.18
N TRP A 851 -24.03 -12.27 4.89
CA TRP A 851 -22.89 -11.48 4.41
C TRP A 851 -23.29 -10.02 4.24
N HIS A 852 -22.57 -9.14 4.93
CA HIS A 852 -22.65 -7.69 4.80
C HIS A 852 -21.36 -7.13 4.22
N ARG A 853 -21.45 -6.07 3.42
CA ARG A 853 -20.31 -5.40 2.78
C ARG A 853 -19.98 -4.09 3.50
N VAL A 854 -18.72 -3.93 3.90
CA VAL A 854 -18.20 -2.67 4.45
C VAL A 854 -17.20 -2.09 3.48
N VAL A 855 -17.36 -0.81 3.17
CA VAL A 855 -16.40 0.00 2.40
C VAL A 855 -16.07 1.24 3.21
N ALA A 856 -14.79 1.45 3.49
CA ALA A 856 -14.29 2.60 4.22
C ALA A 856 -13.18 3.26 3.40
N GLU A 857 -13.37 4.54 3.08
CA GLU A 857 -12.42 5.35 2.33
C GLU A 857 -11.97 6.51 3.21
N ARG A 858 -10.68 6.82 3.19
CA ARG A 858 -10.10 8.04 3.70
C ARG A 858 -9.20 8.58 2.61
N ASN A 859 -9.41 9.82 2.21
CA ASN A 859 -8.53 10.52 1.29
C ASN A 859 -8.23 11.92 1.83
N VAL A 860 -7.48 12.71 1.07
CA VAL A 860 -7.09 14.08 1.45
C VAL A 860 -8.27 15.07 1.51
N LYS A 861 -9.48 14.65 1.11
CA LYS A 861 -10.68 15.46 0.96
C LYS A 861 -11.78 15.12 1.94
N GLU A 862 -12.00 13.84 2.16
CA GLU A 862 -13.05 13.32 3.03
C GLU A 862 -12.71 11.91 3.50
N ALA A 863 -13.40 11.49 4.54
CA ALA A 863 -13.54 10.10 4.91
C ALA A 863 -14.99 9.67 4.66
N VAL A 864 -15.17 8.43 4.23
CA VAL A 864 -16.45 7.84 3.87
C VAL A 864 -16.55 6.47 4.50
N LEU A 865 -17.70 6.16 5.10
CA LEU A 865 -18.05 4.82 5.53
C LEU A 865 -19.36 4.42 4.86
N GLN A 866 -19.37 3.27 4.19
CA GLN A 866 -20.54 2.73 3.50
C GLN A 866 -20.79 1.28 3.92
N LEU A 867 -22.07 0.95 4.10
CA LEU A 867 -22.55 -0.37 4.52
C LEU A 867 -23.62 -0.87 3.53
N ASP A 868 -23.41 -2.07 3.00
CA ASP A 868 -24.29 -2.78 2.05
C ASP A 868 -24.67 -1.96 0.81
N GLY A 869 -23.90 -0.93 0.47
CA GLY A 869 -24.22 -0.02 -0.63
C GLY A 869 -25.34 1.00 -0.32
N HIS A 870 -26.08 0.86 0.78
CA HIS A 870 -27.28 1.65 1.07
C HIS A 870 -27.05 2.75 2.10
N TYR A 871 -26.30 2.45 3.16
CA TYR A 871 -26.06 3.40 4.25
C TYR A 871 -24.68 4.02 4.08
N LYS A 872 -24.59 5.35 4.14
CA LYS A 872 -23.36 6.10 3.87
C LYS A 872 -23.22 7.27 4.83
N GLU A 873 -22.05 7.44 5.41
CA GLU A 873 -21.64 8.62 6.20
C GLU A 873 -20.39 9.24 5.56
N VAL A 874 -20.30 10.57 5.54
CA VAL A 874 -19.18 11.32 4.95
C VAL A 874 -18.72 12.40 5.91
N HIS A 875 -17.42 12.46 6.17
CA HIS A 875 -16.80 13.50 6.99
C HIS A 875 -15.74 14.25 6.16
N PRO A 876 -15.88 15.57 5.93
CA PRO A 876 -14.89 16.34 5.18
C PRO A 876 -13.56 16.43 5.94
N ALA A 877 -12.44 16.42 5.22
CA ALA A 877 -11.12 16.68 5.76
C ALA A 877 -10.93 18.19 6.00
N PRO A 878 -10.19 18.61 7.04
CA PRO A 878 -9.89 20.01 7.26
C PRO A 878 -9.03 20.57 6.10
N PRO A 879 -9.27 21.83 5.67
CA PRO A 879 -8.55 22.43 4.54
C PRO A 879 -7.05 22.66 4.82
N GLN A 880 -6.66 22.67 6.11
CA GLN A 880 -5.28 22.75 6.58
C GLN A 880 -5.13 21.74 7.72
N GLY A 881 -4.05 20.97 7.71
CA GLY A 881 -3.75 19.97 8.73
C GLY A 881 -2.85 18.87 8.21
N HIS A 882 -2.63 17.85 9.03
CA HIS A 882 -1.95 16.63 8.64
C HIS A 882 -2.84 15.79 7.71
N THR A 883 -2.23 15.26 6.65
CA THR A 883 -2.89 14.35 5.70
C THR A 883 -2.25 12.97 5.70
N ARG A 884 -1.02 12.84 6.24
CA ARG A 884 -0.27 11.60 6.29
C ARG A 884 -0.65 10.77 7.52
N LEU A 885 -0.92 9.49 7.31
CA LEU A 885 -1.14 8.50 8.36
C LEU A 885 0.16 7.74 8.62
N GLU A 886 0.80 7.96 9.77
CA GLU A 886 2.08 7.36 10.15
C GLU A 886 1.89 6.17 11.11
N LEU A 887 1.81 4.98 10.53
CA LEU A 887 1.62 3.72 11.26
C LEU A 887 2.96 3.00 11.43
N TYR A 888 3.18 2.37 12.59
CA TYR A 888 4.37 1.52 12.83
C TYR A 888 4.03 0.09 13.27
N SER A 889 2.81 -0.15 13.78
CA SER A 889 2.43 -1.49 14.22
C SER A 889 2.13 -2.39 13.04
N GLN A 890 2.13 -3.70 13.26
CA GLN A 890 1.49 -4.64 12.33
C GLN A 890 -0.02 -4.33 12.23
N LEU A 891 -0.60 -4.67 11.09
CA LEU A 891 -2.05 -4.61 10.89
C LEU A 891 -2.69 -5.84 11.54
N TYR A 892 -3.58 -5.64 12.49
CA TYR A 892 -4.39 -6.70 13.11
C TYR A 892 -5.74 -6.79 12.41
N VAL A 893 -6.16 -8.01 12.08
CA VAL A 893 -7.47 -8.31 11.51
C VAL A 893 -8.19 -9.29 12.45
N GLY A 894 -9.39 -8.93 12.86
CA GLY A 894 -10.22 -9.69 13.78
C GLY A 894 -9.94 -9.45 15.27
N ALA A 895 -9.07 -8.49 15.65
CA ALA A 895 -8.93 -8.05 17.03
C ALA A 895 -8.34 -6.64 17.17
N SER A 896 -8.51 -6.05 18.35
CA SER A 896 -7.81 -4.84 18.82
C SER A 896 -6.90 -5.18 20.00
N GLY A 897 -5.60 -4.87 19.90
CA GLY A 897 -4.62 -4.91 21.00
C GLY A 897 -4.62 -6.13 21.92
N GLY A 898 -5.19 -7.27 21.51
CA GLY A 898 -5.33 -8.50 22.31
C GLY A 898 -6.49 -8.57 23.33
N GLN A 899 -7.44 -7.63 23.36
CA GLN A 899 -8.51 -7.62 24.40
C GLN A 899 -9.94 -7.93 23.90
N ARG A 900 -10.30 -7.57 22.66
CA ARG A 900 -11.65 -7.80 22.12
C ARG A 900 -11.57 -8.12 20.62
N GLY A 901 -11.85 -9.36 20.26
CA GLY A 901 -11.83 -9.85 18.89
C GLY A 901 -13.19 -9.97 18.24
N PHE A 902 -13.18 -9.96 16.91
CA PHE A 902 -14.31 -10.30 16.07
C PHE A 902 -14.57 -11.81 16.11
N LEU A 903 -15.85 -12.16 16.14
CA LEU A 903 -16.33 -13.54 16.02
C LEU A 903 -17.16 -13.64 14.75
N GLY A 904 -16.83 -14.58 13.86
CA GLY A 904 -17.51 -14.74 12.59
C GLY A 904 -16.53 -14.88 11.42
N CYS A 905 -16.97 -14.54 10.22
CA CYS A 905 -16.16 -14.62 9.01
C CYS A 905 -15.85 -13.24 8.44
N ILE A 906 -14.65 -13.09 7.90
CA ILE A 906 -14.27 -11.98 7.01
C ILE A 906 -13.83 -12.59 5.68
N ARG A 907 -14.26 -12.01 4.56
CA ARG A 907 -13.80 -12.40 3.22
C ARG A 907 -13.51 -11.20 2.34
N ALA A 908 -12.75 -11.44 1.28
CA ALA A 908 -12.39 -10.45 0.26
C ALA A 908 -11.85 -9.15 0.87
N LEU A 909 -11.00 -9.26 1.90
CA LEU A 909 -10.39 -8.10 2.54
C LEU A 909 -9.35 -7.48 1.60
N LYS A 910 -9.64 -6.27 1.14
CA LYS A 910 -8.81 -5.48 0.26
C LYS A 910 -8.43 -4.17 0.93
N MET A 911 -7.18 -3.77 0.77
CA MET A 911 -6.66 -2.48 1.25
C MET A 911 -5.80 -1.83 0.16
N ASN A 912 -6.17 -0.62 -0.29
CA ASN A 912 -5.50 0.13 -1.37
C ASN A 912 -5.26 -0.72 -2.64
N GLY A 913 -6.29 -1.41 -3.12
CA GLY A 913 -6.18 -2.27 -4.31
C GLY A 913 -5.46 -3.61 -4.09
N VAL A 914 -4.90 -3.87 -2.90
CA VAL A 914 -4.20 -5.12 -2.56
C VAL A 914 -5.12 -6.05 -1.78
N THR A 915 -5.36 -7.25 -2.31
CA THR A 915 -6.08 -8.32 -1.61
C THR A 915 -5.16 -8.98 -0.58
N LEU A 916 -5.55 -8.99 0.69
CA LEU A 916 -4.82 -9.67 1.75
C LEU A 916 -5.23 -11.15 1.78
N ASP A 917 -4.28 -12.07 1.60
CA ASP A 917 -4.55 -13.51 1.62
C ASP A 917 -4.90 -13.99 3.03
N LEU A 918 -6.20 -14.13 3.30
CA LEU A 918 -6.75 -14.53 4.58
C LEU A 918 -6.64 -16.04 4.76
N GLU A 919 -6.83 -16.82 3.70
CA GLU A 919 -6.83 -18.28 3.74
C GLU A 919 -5.46 -18.86 4.08
N GLU A 920 -4.41 -18.45 3.35
CA GLU A 920 -3.05 -18.92 3.63
C GLU A 920 -2.61 -18.49 5.04
N ARG A 921 -2.99 -17.28 5.45
CA ARG A 921 -2.67 -16.78 6.78
C ARG A 921 -3.42 -17.53 7.89
N ALA A 922 -4.68 -17.91 7.64
CA ALA A 922 -5.48 -18.68 8.58
C ALA A 922 -4.96 -20.12 8.75
N LYS A 923 -4.42 -20.76 7.71
CA LYS A 923 -3.84 -22.12 7.80
C LYS A 923 -2.74 -22.25 8.87
N VAL A 924 -1.99 -21.17 9.09
CA VAL A 924 -0.86 -21.14 10.03
C VAL A 924 -1.18 -20.48 11.37
N THR A 925 -2.40 -19.96 11.57
CA THR A 925 -2.76 -19.16 12.74
C THR A 925 -3.73 -19.91 13.67
N PRO A 926 -3.36 -20.20 14.93
CA PRO A 926 -4.25 -20.86 15.88
C PRO A 926 -5.54 -20.05 16.14
N GLY A 927 -6.69 -20.74 16.19
CA GLY A 927 -7.99 -20.13 16.47
C GLY A 927 -8.71 -19.50 15.27
N VAL A 928 -8.02 -19.37 14.13
CA VAL A 928 -8.59 -18.95 12.84
C VAL A 928 -8.61 -20.15 11.89
N LYS A 929 -9.66 -20.29 11.07
CA LYS A 929 -9.76 -21.35 10.04
C LYS A 929 -9.89 -20.73 8.64
N PRO A 930 -9.28 -21.32 7.60
CA PRO A 930 -9.49 -20.88 6.22
C PRO A 930 -10.93 -21.16 5.76
N GLY A 931 -11.44 -20.29 4.90
CA GLY A 931 -12.81 -20.32 4.40
C GLY A 931 -13.85 -19.81 5.40
N CYS A 932 -15.10 -19.81 4.96
CA CYS A 932 -16.28 -19.54 5.81
C CYS A 932 -17.35 -20.59 5.54
N SER A 933 -17.12 -21.80 6.05
CA SER A 933 -18.15 -22.84 6.06
C SER A 933 -18.89 -22.78 7.39
N GLY A 934 -20.20 -22.54 7.32
CA GLY A 934 -21.06 -22.77 8.46
C GLY A 934 -20.94 -24.24 8.90
N HIS A 935 -20.83 -24.47 10.20
CA HIS A 935 -20.98 -25.81 10.75
C HIS A 935 -22.33 -26.45 10.35
N CYS A 936 -23.37 -25.66 10.05
CA CYS A 936 -24.66 -26.15 9.60
C CYS A 936 -24.73 -26.56 8.11
N THR A 937 -23.91 -26.02 7.22
CA THR A 937 -23.87 -26.50 5.82
C THR A 937 -23.10 -27.81 5.69
N SER A 938 -22.11 -28.04 6.55
CA SER A 938 -21.32 -29.27 6.62
C SER A 938 -21.97 -30.36 7.49
N TYR A 939 -22.68 -29.99 8.56
CA TYR A 939 -23.33 -30.94 9.48
C TYR A 939 -24.87 -30.91 9.46
N GLY A 940 -25.50 -30.10 8.60
CA GLY A 940 -26.97 -30.02 8.49
C GLY A 940 -27.62 -31.34 8.09
N GLN A 941 -26.90 -32.19 7.34
CA GLN A 941 -27.30 -33.55 7.02
C GLN A 941 -27.38 -34.47 8.26
N HIS A 942 -26.78 -34.08 9.38
CA HIS A 942 -26.87 -34.79 10.67
C HIS A 942 -28.05 -34.33 11.55
N CYS A 943 -28.78 -33.28 11.15
CA CYS A 943 -30.05 -32.93 11.77
C CYS A 943 -31.15 -33.85 11.21
N ARG A 944 -31.55 -34.88 11.97
CA ARG A 944 -32.68 -35.75 11.60
C ARG A 944 -34.02 -35.09 11.95
N ASN A 945 -35.10 -35.47 11.26
CA ASN A 945 -36.49 -35.04 11.49
C ASN A 945 -36.79 -33.54 11.25
N SER A 946 -36.36 -32.97 10.13
CA SER A 946 -36.71 -31.59 9.74
C SER A 946 -36.30 -30.51 10.74
N GLY A 947 -35.39 -30.82 11.67
CA GLY A 947 -34.88 -29.86 12.66
C GLY A 947 -34.06 -28.76 11.99
N GLN A 948 -34.35 -27.51 12.35
CA GLN A 948 -33.59 -26.36 11.87
C GLN A 948 -32.23 -26.32 12.57
N CYS A 949 -31.15 -26.28 11.78
CA CYS A 949 -29.78 -26.19 12.27
C CYS A 949 -29.45 -24.73 12.62
N MET A 950 -29.19 -24.44 13.89
CA MET A 950 -28.77 -23.10 14.34
C MET A 950 -27.37 -23.13 14.96
N GLU A 951 -26.49 -22.25 14.50
CA GLU A 951 -25.14 -22.06 15.03
C GLU A 951 -25.16 -21.04 16.18
N LYS A 952 -24.58 -21.38 17.33
CA LYS A 952 -24.40 -20.45 18.46
C LYS A 952 -22.98 -19.88 18.50
N TYR A 953 -22.83 -18.74 19.17
CA TYR A 953 -21.57 -18.00 19.36
C TYR A 953 -20.38 -18.81 19.94
N ASN A 954 -20.62 -20.00 20.49
CA ASN A 954 -19.61 -20.91 21.02
C ASN A 954 -19.31 -22.12 20.10
N GLY A 955 -19.78 -22.09 18.85
CA GLY A 955 -19.63 -23.19 17.89
C GLY A 955 -20.52 -24.41 18.17
N LYS A 956 -21.48 -24.33 19.10
CA LYS A 956 -22.47 -25.40 19.31
C LYS A 956 -23.59 -25.31 18.26
N ILE A 957 -23.83 -26.41 17.56
CA ILE A 957 -25.00 -26.63 16.71
C ILE A 957 -26.19 -27.05 17.58
N GLN A 958 -27.34 -26.41 17.46
CA GLN A 958 -28.59 -26.87 18.07
C GLN A 958 -29.56 -27.32 16.98
N SER A 959 -30.00 -28.58 17.03
CA SER A 959 -31.21 -29.03 16.34
C SER A 959 -32.41 -28.76 17.26
N GLN A 960 -33.42 -28.07 16.75
CA GLN A 960 -34.68 -27.90 17.47
C GLN A 960 -35.66 -28.99 16.99
N ASP A 961 -35.73 -30.10 17.72
CA ASP A 961 -36.66 -31.19 17.41
C ASP A 961 -38.09 -30.80 17.81
N VAL A 962 -39.01 -30.83 16.85
CA VAL A 962 -40.45 -30.81 17.13
C VAL A 962 -40.85 -32.19 17.66
N LYS A 963 -41.39 -32.18 18.89
CA LYS A 963 -41.96 -33.31 19.68
C LYS A 963 -40.96 -34.17 20.46
N SER A 964 -40.97 -33.92 21.76
CA SER A 964 -40.64 -34.83 22.86
C SER A 964 -41.26 -36.22 22.65
N LEU A 965 -40.42 -37.26 22.58
CA LEU A 965 -40.80 -38.61 23.00
C LEU A 965 -39.95 -39.02 24.21
N SER A 966 -40.65 -39.48 25.24
CA SER A 966 -40.18 -39.97 26.53
C SER A 966 -39.23 -41.18 26.41
N PRO A 967 -38.26 -41.35 27.33
CA PRO A 967 -37.43 -42.54 27.40
C PRO A 967 -38.23 -43.72 28.00
N LEU A 968 -38.44 -44.78 27.23
CA LEU A 968 -38.87 -46.07 27.77
C LEU A 968 -37.65 -46.80 28.40
N LEU A 969 -37.84 -47.32 29.61
CA LEU A 969 -36.88 -48.18 30.32
C LEU A 969 -36.58 -49.48 29.54
N PRO A 970 -35.43 -50.15 29.80
CA PRO A 970 -35.12 -51.44 29.19
C PRO A 970 -36.13 -52.52 29.63
N THR A 971 -36.69 -53.22 28.65
CA THR A 971 -37.32 -54.53 28.85
C THR A 971 -36.27 -55.53 29.32
N GLU A 972 -36.47 -56.14 30.48
CA GLU A 972 -35.71 -57.30 30.96
C GLU A 972 -35.79 -58.42 29.90
N GLY A 973 -34.67 -58.82 29.31
CA GLY A 973 -34.63 -59.82 28.26
C GLY A 973 -33.27 -60.49 28.11
N ASN A 974 -33.28 -61.75 27.68
CA ASN A 974 -32.06 -62.49 27.32
C ASN A 974 -31.55 -61.99 25.97
N LEU A 975 -30.25 -61.71 25.87
CA LEU A 975 -29.63 -61.20 24.65
C LEU A 975 -28.79 -62.29 23.96
N THR A 976 -29.15 -62.63 22.73
CA THR A 976 -28.29 -63.39 21.80
C THR A 976 -27.44 -62.46 20.92
N GLN A 977 -27.72 -61.15 20.96
CA GLN A 977 -26.96 -60.12 20.26
C GLN A 977 -26.90 -58.82 21.08
N GLU A 978 -25.72 -58.20 21.12
CA GLU A 978 -25.52 -56.89 21.74
C GLU A 978 -24.43 -56.08 21.03
N GLU A 979 -24.54 -54.76 21.15
CA GLU A 979 -23.58 -53.79 20.64
C GLU A 979 -23.16 -52.83 21.76
N LEU A 980 -21.85 -52.73 22.00
CA LEU A 980 -21.23 -51.81 22.94
C LEU A 980 -20.24 -50.91 22.18
N VAL A 981 -20.53 -49.60 22.15
CA VAL A 981 -19.70 -48.59 21.52
C VAL A 981 -19.32 -47.55 22.57
N PHE A 982 -18.03 -47.24 22.67
CA PHE A 982 -17.58 -46.13 23.48
C PHE A 982 -16.19 -45.64 23.07
N SER A 983 -15.83 -44.45 23.54
CA SER A 983 -14.49 -43.91 23.42
C SER A 983 -13.94 -43.58 24.79
N PHE A 984 -12.62 -43.76 24.97
CA PHE A 984 -11.95 -43.45 26.22
C PHE A 984 -10.58 -42.80 26.01
N SER A 985 -10.16 -41.95 26.94
CA SER A 985 -8.78 -41.46 27.05
C SER A 985 -8.35 -41.54 28.51
N THR A 986 -7.20 -42.14 28.78
CA THR A 986 -6.62 -42.22 30.13
C THR A 986 -5.12 -42.39 30.06
N SER A 987 -4.41 -41.93 31.10
CA SER A 987 -3.01 -42.23 31.37
C SER A 987 -2.84 -43.29 32.47
N ASN A 988 -3.93 -43.84 33.00
CA ASN A 988 -3.94 -44.65 34.20
C ASN A 988 -4.33 -46.10 33.89
N ALA A 989 -3.49 -47.04 34.32
CA ALA A 989 -3.75 -48.47 34.27
C ALA A 989 -3.18 -49.14 35.54
N PRO A 990 -3.75 -50.24 36.05
CA PRO A 990 -4.98 -50.92 35.61
C PRO A 990 -6.27 -50.14 35.88
N SER A 991 -7.31 -50.32 35.05
CA SER A 991 -8.65 -49.75 35.31
C SER A 991 -9.78 -50.50 34.59
N ILE A 992 -10.99 -50.47 35.15
CA ILE A 992 -12.22 -50.96 34.48
C ILE A 992 -12.84 -49.82 33.69
N LEU A 993 -13.08 -50.01 32.40
CA LEU A 993 -13.73 -49.00 31.55
C LEU A 993 -15.26 -49.16 31.59
N VAL A 994 -15.74 -50.37 31.30
CA VAL A 994 -17.17 -50.71 31.27
C VAL A 994 -17.34 -52.11 31.87
N TYR A 995 -18.36 -52.28 32.73
CA TYR A 995 -18.78 -53.57 33.27
C TYR A 995 -20.31 -53.69 33.21
N ILE A 996 -20.80 -54.73 32.55
CA ILE A 996 -22.24 -55.00 32.39
C ILE A 996 -22.56 -56.27 33.16
N SER A 997 -23.43 -56.15 34.15
CA SER A 997 -23.83 -57.21 35.07
C SER A 997 -25.16 -57.84 34.67
N SER A 998 -25.36 -59.09 35.08
CA SER A 998 -26.62 -59.83 35.00
C SER A 998 -27.13 -60.29 36.37
N ARG A 999 -28.42 -60.64 36.45
CA ARG A 999 -28.99 -61.38 37.60
C ARG A 999 -28.54 -62.85 37.69
N THR A 1000 -28.03 -63.45 36.61
CA THR A 1000 -27.61 -64.88 36.51
C THR A 1000 -26.11 -65.09 36.62
N GLN A 1001 -25.35 -64.09 37.09
CA GLN A 1001 -23.87 -64.06 37.13
C GLN A 1001 -23.16 -63.88 35.78
N ASP A 1002 -23.91 -63.76 34.69
CA ASP A 1002 -23.34 -63.43 33.39
C ASP A 1002 -22.77 -62.00 33.40
N TYR A 1003 -21.64 -61.76 32.72
CA TYR A 1003 -21.10 -60.41 32.58
C TYR A 1003 -20.27 -60.19 31.32
N LEU A 1004 -20.20 -58.92 30.92
CA LEU A 1004 -19.27 -58.38 29.93
C LEU A 1004 -18.42 -57.30 30.61
N ALA A 1005 -17.10 -57.45 30.58
CA ALA A 1005 -16.16 -56.47 31.12
C ALA A 1005 -15.14 -56.02 30.08
N VAL A 1006 -14.84 -54.72 30.04
CA VAL A 1006 -13.74 -54.14 29.27
C VAL A 1006 -12.77 -53.47 30.23
N VAL A 1007 -11.52 -53.94 30.28
CA VAL A 1007 -10.51 -53.54 31.26
C VAL A 1007 -9.17 -53.19 30.62
N LEU A 1008 -8.44 -52.27 31.24
CA LEU A 1008 -7.03 -51.99 30.97
C LEU A 1008 -6.16 -52.77 31.96
N ARG A 1009 -5.24 -53.57 31.44
CA ARG A 1009 -4.28 -54.34 32.26
C ARG A 1009 -3.17 -53.45 32.83
N ASN A 1010 -2.34 -53.96 33.75
CA ASN A 1010 -1.24 -53.19 34.36
C ASN A 1010 -0.24 -52.61 33.33
N ASN A 1011 -0.06 -53.28 32.21
CA ASN A 1011 0.79 -52.83 31.10
C ASN A 1011 0.05 -51.89 30.12
N GLY A 1012 -1.19 -51.51 30.43
CA GLY A 1012 -2.05 -50.63 29.64
C GLY A 1012 -2.67 -51.27 28.39
N THR A 1013 -2.49 -52.56 28.16
CA THR A 1013 -3.16 -53.26 27.05
C THR A 1013 -4.64 -53.50 27.37
N LEU A 1014 -5.48 -53.50 26.35
CA LEU A 1014 -6.93 -53.65 26.47
C LEU A 1014 -7.31 -55.14 26.49
N GLN A 1015 -8.18 -55.53 27.43
CA GLN A 1015 -8.70 -56.89 27.54
C GLN A 1015 -10.22 -56.86 27.69
N ILE A 1016 -10.89 -57.73 26.94
CA ILE A 1016 -12.35 -57.94 27.01
C ILE A 1016 -12.63 -59.30 27.62
N ARG A 1017 -13.64 -59.39 28.47
CA ARG A 1017 -14.03 -60.62 29.16
C ARG A 1017 -15.52 -60.88 29.02
N TYR A 1018 -15.87 -62.10 28.60
CA TYR A 1018 -17.23 -62.61 28.57
C TYR A 1018 -17.36 -63.80 29.53
N SER A 1019 -18.36 -63.75 30.40
CA SER A 1019 -18.82 -64.90 31.17
C SER A 1019 -20.32 -65.04 30.92
N LEU A 1020 -20.72 -66.00 30.09
CA LEU A 1020 -22.13 -66.22 29.72
C LEU A 1020 -22.69 -67.52 30.31
N GLY A 1021 -21.91 -68.25 31.13
CA GLY A 1021 -22.21 -69.60 31.59
C GLY A 1021 -21.54 -70.69 30.74
N GLY A 1022 -21.44 -71.91 31.29
CA GLY A 1022 -20.83 -73.08 30.64
C GLY A 1022 -19.31 -73.24 30.81
N LEU A 1023 -18.56 -72.13 30.91
CA LEU A 1023 -17.12 -72.14 31.17
C LEU A 1023 -16.79 -71.99 32.67
N ARG A 1024 -15.69 -72.61 33.13
CA ARG A 1024 -15.17 -72.47 34.51
C ARG A 1024 -14.47 -71.13 34.76
N GLU A 1025 -13.90 -70.54 33.72
CA GLU A 1025 -13.26 -69.23 33.71
C GLU A 1025 -13.84 -68.37 32.56
N PRO A 1026 -13.87 -67.04 32.70
CA PRO A 1026 -14.40 -66.16 31.65
C PRO A 1026 -13.55 -66.25 30.37
N PHE A 1027 -14.21 -66.19 29.22
CA PHE A 1027 -13.52 -66.08 27.94
C PHE A 1027 -12.89 -64.69 27.79
N THR A 1028 -11.58 -64.64 27.59
CA THR A 1028 -10.82 -63.39 27.50
C THR A 1028 -10.27 -63.14 26.10
N ILE A 1029 -10.47 -61.93 25.58
CA ILE A 1029 -9.89 -61.44 24.33
C ILE A 1029 -8.84 -60.37 24.70
N ASP A 1030 -7.57 -60.68 24.48
CA ASP A 1030 -6.45 -59.74 24.64
C ASP A 1030 -6.19 -59.01 23.31
N LEU A 1031 -6.25 -57.67 23.34
CA LEU A 1031 -6.10 -56.82 22.16
C LEU A 1031 -4.78 -56.05 22.21
N ASP A 1032 -3.95 -56.25 21.19
CA ASP A 1032 -2.67 -55.57 20.94
C ASP A 1032 -1.65 -55.67 22.09
N GLN A 1033 -0.35 -55.58 21.78
CA GLN A 1033 0.71 -55.50 22.80
C GLN A 1033 1.03 -54.06 23.23
N ARG A 1034 0.35 -53.05 22.65
CA ARG A 1034 0.58 -51.63 22.95
C ARG A 1034 -0.18 -51.12 24.17
N ASN A 1035 0.44 -50.14 24.84
CA ASN A 1035 -0.17 -49.43 25.97
C ASN A 1035 -1.22 -48.42 25.47
N MET A 1036 -2.49 -48.67 25.78
CA MET A 1036 -3.67 -47.85 25.45
C MET A 1036 -4.00 -46.82 26.54
N ALA A 1037 -3.27 -46.84 27.67
CA ALA A 1037 -3.30 -45.79 28.69
C ALA A 1037 -2.25 -44.70 28.39
N ASN A 1038 -2.28 -44.17 27.16
CA ASN A 1038 -1.30 -43.23 26.62
C ASN A 1038 -1.79 -41.76 26.62
N GLY A 1039 -2.97 -41.48 27.20
CA GLY A 1039 -3.61 -40.16 27.22
C GLY A 1039 -4.30 -39.75 25.91
N GLN A 1040 -4.25 -40.56 24.85
CA GLN A 1040 -4.94 -40.30 23.59
C GLN A 1040 -6.37 -40.90 23.60
N PRO A 1041 -7.30 -40.35 22.80
CA PRO A 1041 -8.68 -40.84 22.73
C PRO A 1041 -8.79 -42.06 21.80
N HIS A 1042 -9.10 -43.22 22.37
CA HIS A 1042 -9.34 -44.46 21.65
C HIS A 1042 -10.83 -44.73 21.47
N HIS A 1043 -11.22 -45.33 20.35
CA HIS A 1043 -12.59 -45.74 20.01
C HIS A 1043 -12.71 -47.26 19.98
N ILE A 1044 -13.72 -47.81 20.64
CA ILE A 1044 -14.00 -49.25 20.68
C ILE A 1044 -15.43 -49.48 20.24
N ASN A 1045 -15.60 -50.43 19.31
CA ASN A 1045 -16.88 -51.00 18.94
C ASN A 1045 -16.82 -52.53 19.11
N ILE A 1046 -17.68 -53.07 19.96
CA ILE A 1046 -17.82 -54.50 20.23
C ILE A 1046 -19.25 -54.89 19.86
N SER A 1047 -19.40 -55.84 18.95
CA SER A 1047 -20.69 -56.43 18.60
C SER A 1047 -20.60 -57.95 18.74
N ARG A 1048 -21.52 -58.56 19.49
CA ARG A 1048 -21.63 -60.02 19.57
C ARG A 1048 -22.93 -60.46 18.94
N GLN A 1049 -22.88 -61.50 18.12
CA GLN A 1049 -24.04 -62.23 17.62
C GLN A 1049 -23.81 -63.73 17.85
N GLU A 1050 -24.61 -64.32 18.73
CA GLU A 1050 -24.46 -65.69 19.23
C GLU A 1050 -23.03 -65.94 19.75
N ARG A 1051 -22.25 -66.80 19.08
CA ARG A 1051 -20.85 -67.10 19.44
C ARG A 1051 -19.84 -66.13 18.82
N ASN A 1052 -20.22 -65.34 17.83
CA ASN A 1052 -19.29 -64.50 17.08
C ASN A 1052 -19.21 -63.10 17.70
N VAL A 1053 -18.01 -62.72 18.15
CA VAL A 1053 -17.68 -61.40 18.70
C VAL A 1053 -16.85 -60.65 17.68
N ARG A 1054 -17.43 -59.61 17.07
CA ARG A 1054 -16.74 -58.71 16.14
C ARG A 1054 -16.33 -57.44 16.85
N LEU A 1055 -15.05 -57.09 16.74
CA LEU A 1055 -14.41 -56.00 17.44
C LEU A 1055 -13.70 -55.06 16.48
N GLN A 1056 -13.90 -53.76 16.67
CA GLN A 1056 -13.16 -52.70 15.99
C GLN A 1056 -12.52 -51.78 17.01
N LEU A 1057 -11.21 -51.60 16.91
CA LEU A 1057 -10.43 -50.66 17.72
C LEU A 1057 -9.94 -49.54 16.81
N ASP A 1058 -10.22 -48.29 17.16
CA ASP A 1058 -9.91 -47.09 16.39
C ASP A 1058 -10.33 -47.22 14.91
N HIS A 1059 -9.42 -46.94 13.97
CA HIS A 1059 -9.65 -47.09 12.52
C HIS A 1059 -9.13 -48.43 11.99
N TYR A 1060 -8.71 -49.35 12.86
CA TYR A 1060 -8.22 -50.66 12.42
C TYR A 1060 -9.36 -51.53 11.88
N PRO A 1061 -9.08 -52.41 10.91
CA PRO A 1061 -10.08 -53.33 10.38
C PRO A 1061 -10.72 -54.17 11.49
N PRO A 1062 -12.04 -54.44 11.41
CA PRO A 1062 -12.73 -55.21 12.44
C PRO A 1062 -12.28 -56.67 12.43
N VAL A 1063 -12.03 -57.20 13.62
CA VAL A 1063 -11.58 -58.57 13.89
C VAL A 1063 -12.72 -59.39 14.46
N SER A 1064 -12.82 -60.66 14.09
CA SER A 1064 -13.85 -61.56 14.64
C SER A 1064 -13.22 -62.66 15.51
N TYR A 1065 -13.83 -62.92 16.66
CA TYR A 1065 -13.47 -63.97 17.61
C TYR A 1065 -14.68 -64.87 17.84
N THR A 1066 -14.47 -66.15 18.12
CA THR A 1066 -15.55 -67.11 18.37
C THR A 1066 -15.49 -67.60 19.81
N LEU A 1067 -16.60 -67.52 20.53
CA LEU A 1067 -16.75 -68.09 21.87
C LEU A 1067 -16.62 -69.64 21.80
N PRO A 1068 -15.95 -70.29 22.77
CA PRO A 1068 -15.80 -71.75 22.81
C PRO A 1068 -17.15 -72.47 22.78
N ASP A 1069 -17.20 -73.69 22.23
CA ASP A 1069 -18.44 -74.48 22.13
C ASP A 1069 -19.09 -74.75 23.50
N ASP A 1070 -18.27 -74.89 24.54
CA ASP A 1070 -18.68 -75.07 25.95
C ASP A 1070 -19.30 -73.81 26.59
N SER A 1071 -19.14 -72.63 25.99
CA SER A 1071 -19.78 -71.40 26.46
C SER A 1071 -21.26 -71.37 26.08
N ASP A 1072 -22.11 -70.82 26.93
CA ASP A 1072 -23.48 -70.47 26.55
C ASP A 1072 -23.48 -69.32 25.52
N THR A 1073 -24.61 -69.15 24.82
CA THR A 1073 -24.83 -68.13 23.78
C THR A 1073 -25.79 -67.02 24.22
N GLN A 1074 -26.48 -67.18 25.35
CA GLN A 1074 -27.40 -66.17 25.90
C GLN A 1074 -26.72 -65.34 26.99
N PHE A 1075 -26.80 -64.02 26.88
CA PHE A 1075 -26.52 -63.11 27.98
C PHE A 1075 -27.82 -62.86 28.72
N ASN A 1076 -28.05 -63.62 29.79
CA ASN A 1076 -29.36 -63.69 30.45
C ASN A 1076 -29.57 -62.45 31.33
N LEU A 1077 -30.82 -61.96 31.45
CA LEU A 1077 -31.26 -61.00 32.46
C LEU A 1077 -30.28 -59.83 32.79
N VAL A 1078 -29.85 -59.08 31.77
CA VAL A 1078 -28.95 -57.92 31.93
C VAL A 1078 -29.55 -56.91 32.93
N LYS A 1079 -28.75 -56.52 33.93
CA LYS A 1079 -29.20 -55.81 35.14
C LYS A 1079 -28.67 -54.38 35.22
N THR A 1080 -27.35 -54.17 35.14
CA THR A 1080 -26.75 -52.84 35.40
C THR A 1080 -25.46 -52.64 34.61
N ILE A 1081 -25.28 -51.43 34.07
CA ILE A 1081 -24.07 -50.98 33.37
C ILE A 1081 -23.29 -50.06 34.31
N PHE A 1082 -22.07 -50.46 34.67
CA PHE A 1082 -21.12 -49.69 35.46
C PHE A 1082 -20.06 -49.08 34.55
N LEU A 1083 -19.79 -47.79 34.73
CA LEU A 1083 -18.76 -47.05 33.98
C LEU A 1083 -17.67 -46.61 34.95
N GLY A 1084 -16.43 -46.98 34.66
CA GLY A 1084 -15.25 -46.55 35.40
C GLY A 1084 -15.03 -47.19 36.78
N LYS A 1085 -16.08 -47.63 37.47
CA LYS A 1085 -15.97 -48.33 38.76
C LYS A 1085 -17.22 -49.17 39.06
N VAL A 1086 -17.02 -50.36 39.60
CA VAL A 1086 -18.09 -51.33 39.88
C VAL A 1086 -18.43 -51.31 41.38
N PHE A 1087 -19.71 -51.12 41.70
CA PHE A 1087 -20.25 -51.05 43.07
C PHE A 1087 -21.46 -51.96 43.24
N GLU A 1088 -21.28 -53.26 42.99
CA GLU A 1088 -22.33 -54.26 43.10
C GLU A 1088 -22.18 -55.11 44.37
N THR A 1089 -23.29 -55.47 45.00
CA THR A 1089 -23.36 -56.37 46.16
C THR A 1089 -23.80 -57.76 45.69
N GLY A 1090 -22.87 -58.73 45.62
CA GLY A 1090 -23.15 -60.09 45.13
C GLY A 1090 -21.88 -60.93 44.85
N GLN A 1091 -22.02 -62.12 44.27
CA GLN A 1091 -20.89 -62.88 43.70
C GLN A 1091 -20.45 -62.20 42.40
N ILE A 1092 -19.32 -61.50 42.45
CA ILE A 1092 -18.66 -60.86 41.31
C ILE A 1092 -17.28 -61.51 41.18
N ASP A 1093 -16.75 -61.60 39.96
CA ASP A 1093 -15.40 -62.10 39.69
C ASP A 1093 -14.38 -61.40 40.63
N PRO A 1094 -13.83 -62.11 41.63
CA PRO A 1094 -12.95 -61.52 42.63
C PRO A 1094 -11.64 -61.03 42.00
N VAL A 1095 -11.20 -61.66 40.90
CA VAL A 1095 -10.00 -61.23 40.15
C VAL A 1095 -10.24 -59.90 39.47
N LEU A 1096 -11.47 -59.63 38.99
CA LEU A 1096 -11.81 -58.37 38.35
C LEU A 1096 -11.86 -57.21 39.36
N ILE A 1097 -12.44 -57.47 40.54
CA ILE A 1097 -12.57 -56.48 41.61
C ILE A 1097 -11.23 -56.17 42.28
N GLU A 1098 -10.46 -57.19 42.67
CA GLU A 1098 -9.19 -56.99 43.37
C GLU A 1098 -8.14 -56.32 42.48
N LYS A 1099 -8.14 -56.59 41.17
CA LYS A 1099 -7.06 -56.17 40.26
C LYS A 1099 -7.33 -54.87 39.50
N TYR A 1100 -8.59 -54.56 39.15
CA TYR A 1100 -8.89 -53.44 38.23
C TYR A 1100 -9.84 -52.37 38.82
N ASN A 1101 -10.51 -52.62 39.96
CA ASN A 1101 -11.58 -51.75 40.48
C ASN A 1101 -11.09 -50.64 41.44
N THR A 1102 -9.84 -50.70 41.92
CA THR A 1102 -9.23 -49.71 42.82
C THR A 1102 -7.94 -49.16 42.22
N PRO A 1103 -7.81 -47.84 41.95
CA PRO A 1103 -8.67 -46.74 42.41
C PRO A 1103 -9.97 -46.52 41.61
N GLY A 1104 -10.12 -47.13 40.43
CA GLY A 1104 -11.18 -46.86 39.45
C GLY A 1104 -10.65 -46.06 38.25
N PHE A 1105 -11.45 -45.91 37.22
CA PHE A 1105 -11.07 -45.17 36.01
C PHE A 1105 -10.94 -43.67 36.28
N VAL A 1106 -9.81 -43.12 35.84
CA VAL A 1106 -9.55 -41.68 35.83
C VAL A 1106 -9.21 -41.31 34.39
N GLY A 1107 -10.05 -40.51 33.76
CA GLY A 1107 -9.93 -40.17 32.36
C GLY A 1107 -11.26 -39.71 31.77
N CYS A 1108 -11.36 -39.79 30.46
CA CYS A 1108 -12.52 -39.33 29.71
C CYS A 1108 -13.24 -40.52 29.10
N LEU A 1109 -14.54 -40.63 29.32
CA LEU A 1109 -15.43 -41.53 28.59
C LEU A 1109 -16.36 -40.68 27.72
N SER A 1110 -16.49 -41.03 26.45
CA SER A 1110 -17.40 -40.36 25.52
C SER A 1110 -18.13 -41.39 24.65
N ARG A 1111 -19.28 -41.00 24.09
CA ARG A 1111 -20.09 -41.84 23.19
C ARG A 1111 -20.44 -43.23 23.71
N VAL A 1112 -20.52 -43.42 25.04
CA VAL A 1112 -20.91 -44.71 25.63
C VAL A 1112 -22.35 -45.04 25.24
N HIS A 1113 -22.50 -46.13 24.51
CA HIS A 1113 -23.76 -46.64 23.98
C HIS A 1113 -23.78 -48.16 24.13
N PHE A 1114 -24.82 -48.68 24.77
CA PHE A 1114 -25.09 -50.12 24.84
C PHE A 1114 -26.47 -50.37 24.26
N ASN A 1115 -26.53 -51.08 23.13
CA ASN A 1115 -27.72 -51.22 22.31
C ASN A 1115 -28.36 -49.85 22.00
N ASN A 1116 -29.52 -49.52 22.57
CA ASN A 1116 -30.20 -48.23 22.38
C ASN A 1116 -30.06 -47.28 23.61
N ILE A 1117 -29.21 -47.61 24.58
CA ILE A 1117 -29.08 -46.90 25.86
C ILE A 1117 -27.81 -46.04 25.85
N ALA A 1118 -27.96 -44.74 26.09
CA ALA A 1118 -26.87 -43.77 26.18
C ALA A 1118 -26.69 -43.25 27.63
N PRO A 1119 -26.01 -44.01 28.51
CA PRO A 1119 -25.96 -43.72 29.96
C PRO A 1119 -25.34 -42.37 30.30
N LEU A 1120 -24.26 -41.94 29.61
CA LEU A 1120 -23.64 -40.63 29.85
C LEU A 1120 -24.56 -39.46 29.49
N LYS A 1121 -25.38 -39.61 28.43
CA LYS A 1121 -26.36 -38.60 28.02
C LYS A 1121 -27.50 -38.47 29.04
N ALA A 1122 -27.92 -39.59 29.64
CA ALA A 1122 -28.90 -39.62 30.71
C ALA A 1122 -28.35 -39.04 32.03
N ALA A 1123 -27.08 -39.26 32.35
CA ALA A 1123 -26.42 -38.74 33.55
C ALA A 1123 -26.24 -37.20 33.54
N LEU A 1124 -25.87 -36.62 32.38
CA LEU A 1124 -25.50 -35.20 32.26
C LEU A 1124 -26.69 -34.26 31.97
N ARG A 1125 -27.85 -34.78 31.54
CA ARG A 1125 -29.06 -33.99 31.24
C ARG A 1125 -30.09 -34.14 32.36
N SER A 1126 -29.79 -33.58 33.53
CA SER A 1126 -30.66 -33.59 34.71
C SER A 1126 -31.95 -32.80 34.47
N GLY A 1127 -33.07 -33.50 34.28
CA GLY A 1127 -34.41 -32.90 34.17
C GLY A 1127 -35.57 -33.90 34.13
N ILE A 1128 -35.30 -35.21 34.07
CA ILE A 1128 -36.29 -36.29 34.05
C ILE A 1128 -35.75 -37.42 34.94
N VAL A 1129 -36.62 -38.13 35.67
CA VAL A 1129 -36.28 -39.31 36.50
C VAL A 1129 -35.69 -40.40 35.61
N ALA A 1130 -34.37 -40.38 35.41
CA ALA A 1130 -33.61 -41.40 34.69
C ALA A 1130 -32.97 -42.36 35.71
N PRO A 1131 -32.94 -43.69 35.46
CA PRO A 1131 -32.41 -44.69 36.38
C PRO A 1131 -30.86 -44.71 36.36
N VAL A 1132 -30.23 -43.56 36.61
CA VAL A 1132 -28.77 -43.41 36.64
C VAL A 1132 -28.33 -42.82 37.98
N THR A 1133 -27.42 -43.50 38.66
CA THR A 1133 -26.80 -43.05 39.90
C THR A 1133 -25.32 -42.76 39.66
N THR A 1134 -24.86 -41.57 40.05
CA THR A 1134 -23.44 -41.19 39.95
C THR A 1134 -22.79 -41.22 41.34
N GLN A 1135 -21.63 -41.88 41.45
CA GLN A 1135 -20.79 -41.86 42.65
C GLN A 1135 -19.39 -41.40 42.25
N GLY A 1136 -18.88 -40.36 42.90
CA GLY A 1136 -17.64 -39.67 42.52
C GLY A 1136 -17.87 -38.38 41.73
N ILE A 1137 -16.81 -37.83 41.14
CA ILE A 1137 -16.84 -36.57 40.39
C ILE A 1137 -17.03 -36.86 38.91
N LEU A 1138 -18.19 -36.49 38.36
CA LEU A 1138 -18.48 -36.51 36.92
C LEU A 1138 -18.67 -35.07 36.44
N VAL A 1139 -17.85 -34.62 35.48
CA VAL A 1139 -17.89 -33.25 34.92
C VAL A 1139 -18.01 -33.34 33.41
N GLU A 1140 -18.93 -32.56 32.82
CA GLU A 1140 -19.00 -32.41 31.37
C GLU A 1140 -17.72 -31.75 30.85
N SER A 1141 -17.02 -32.40 29.92
CA SER A 1141 -15.73 -31.95 29.38
C SER A 1141 -15.57 -32.37 27.92
N ASN A 1142 -14.72 -31.65 27.17
CA ASN A 1142 -14.37 -31.95 25.77
C ASN A 1142 -13.18 -32.90 25.62
N CYS A 1143 -12.70 -33.49 26.73
CA CYS A 1143 -11.46 -34.26 26.76
C CYS A 1143 -11.48 -35.59 25.97
N GLY A 1144 -12.62 -35.98 25.40
CA GLY A 1144 -12.75 -37.12 24.47
C GLY A 1144 -13.09 -36.72 23.03
N ALA A 1145 -12.89 -35.46 22.62
CA ALA A 1145 -13.40 -34.89 21.36
C ALA A 1145 -12.33 -34.43 20.34
N SER A 1146 -11.06 -34.82 20.48
CA SER A 1146 -9.99 -34.51 19.51
C SER A 1146 -9.63 -35.73 18.65
N PRO A 1147 -9.26 -35.58 17.36
CA PRO A 1147 -8.83 -36.70 16.54
C PRO A 1147 -7.43 -37.20 16.94
N LEU A 1148 -7.23 -38.52 16.80
CA LEU A 1148 -5.99 -39.26 17.03
C LEU A 1148 -4.85 -38.77 16.11
N THR A 1149 -3.69 -38.49 16.69
CA THR A 1149 -2.41 -38.31 15.98
C THR A 1149 -1.65 -39.63 15.94
N ILE A 1150 -1.87 -40.48 14.93
CA ILE A 1150 -1.01 -41.66 14.69
C ILE A 1150 -0.62 -41.73 13.21
N SER A 1151 0.69 -41.82 12.95
CA SER A 1151 1.27 -42.15 11.64
C SER A 1151 1.11 -43.65 11.34
N PRO A 1152 0.94 -44.08 10.07
CA PRO A 1152 0.77 -45.49 9.72
C PRO A 1152 1.97 -46.35 10.17
N MET A 1153 1.72 -47.59 10.60
CA MET A 1153 2.76 -48.53 11.04
C MET A 1153 3.67 -48.94 9.88
N ALA A 1154 4.96 -49.12 10.19
CA ALA A 1154 5.88 -49.86 9.34
C ALA A 1154 5.50 -51.35 9.31
N ALA A 1155 5.56 -51.96 8.13
CA ALA A 1155 5.06 -53.31 7.80
C ALA A 1155 5.63 -54.48 8.64
N ALA A 1156 6.62 -54.24 9.49
CA ALA A 1156 7.33 -55.31 10.21
C ALA A 1156 6.62 -55.83 11.48
N ASN A 1157 5.58 -55.15 11.98
CA ASN A 1157 4.90 -55.53 13.23
C ASN A 1157 3.37 -55.66 13.07
N ASP A 1158 2.87 -55.98 11.88
CA ASP A 1158 1.45 -56.21 11.63
C ASP A 1158 1.04 -57.66 12.01
N PRO A 1159 0.12 -57.88 12.98
CA PRO A 1159 -0.42 -59.21 13.27
C PRO A 1159 -1.39 -59.73 12.19
N TRP A 1160 -1.73 -58.92 11.18
CA TRP A 1160 -2.80 -59.19 10.20
C TRP A 1160 -2.32 -59.62 8.79
N HIS A 1161 -1.04 -59.95 8.63
CA HIS A 1161 -0.53 -60.52 7.38
C HIS A 1161 -0.70 -62.05 7.36
N MET A 1162 -1.74 -62.53 6.66
CA MET A 1162 -1.78 -63.91 6.17
C MET A 1162 -0.94 -63.99 4.87
N ASP A 1163 0.17 -64.71 4.90
CA ASP A 1163 0.92 -65.10 3.71
C ASP A 1163 0.26 -66.31 3.04
N SER A 1164 -0.09 -66.16 1.76
CA SER A 1164 -0.50 -67.25 0.88
C SER A 1164 0.36 -67.27 -0.39
N ALA A 1165 1.37 -68.14 -0.43
CA ALA A 1165 1.71 -69.01 -1.57
C ALA A 1165 3.02 -69.78 -1.28
N GLY A 1166 3.03 -71.07 -1.64
CA GLY A 1166 3.98 -72.05 -1.12
C GLY A 1166 5.39 -72.03 -1.70
N ALA A 1167 6.33 -72.52 -0.89
CA ALA A 1167 7.49 -73.30 -1.32
C ALA A 1167 7.92 -74.22 -0.18
N VAL A 1168 8.29 -75.44 -0.54
CA VAL A 1168 8.53 -76.62 0.30
C VAL A 1168 9.98 -76.64 0.82
N PHE A 1169 10.18 -77.23 2.01
CA PHE A 1169 11.29 -78.09 2.49
C PHE A 1169 11.81 -77.75 3.92
N PRO A 1170 12.24 -78.76 4.70
CA PRO A 1170 11.88 -78.92 6.12
C PRO A 1170 13.09 -79.10 7.09
N PHE A 1171 12.78 -79.21 8.39
CA PHE A 1171 13.65 -79.61 9.52
C PHE A 1171 14.77 -78.60 9.91
N ASN A 1172 15.17 -78.38 11.17
CA ASN A 1172 14.89 -79.02 12.46
C ASN A 1172 15.19 -78.04 13.62
N GLU A 1173 14.68 -78.37 14.81
CA GLU A 1173 14.91 -77.72 16.10
C GLU A 1173 16.39 -77.60 16.50
N GLU A 1174 16.77 -76.51 17.18
CA GLU A 1174 17.40 -76.57 18.51
C GLU A 1174 17.47 -75.17 19.18
N ARG A 1175 17.02 -75.13 20.44
CA ARG A 1175 17.23 -74.02 21.38
C ARG A 1175 18.69 -74.07 21.88
N VAL A 1176 19.29 -72.92 22.17
CA VAL A 1176 19.89 -72.57 23.49
C VAL A 1176 20.58 -71.19 23.45
N SER A 1177 20.11 -70.32 24.36
CA SER A 1177 20.73 -69.24 25.13
C SER A 1177 22.05 -68.55 24.73
N ARG A 1178 22.00 -67.21 24.93
CA ARG A 1178 22.99 -66.31 25.58
C ARG A 1178 24.47 -66.45 25.19
N ASP A 1179 24.94 -65.55 24.32
CA ASP A 1179 25.87 -64.45 24.61
C ASP A 1179 26.56 -64.03 23.31
N GLY A 1180 26.60 -62.72 23.05
CA GLY A 1180 27.22 -62.18 21.84
C GLY A 1180 26.89 -60.72 21.62
N VAL A 1181 27.54 -59.86 22.40
CA VAL A 1181 27.62 -58.42 22.16
C VAL A 1181 28.27 -58.22 20.78
N ASP A 1182 27.53 -57.68 19.82
CA ASP A 1182 28.12 -57.27 18.54
C ASP A 1182 28.70 -55.86 18.66
N GLN A 1183 30.02 -55.80 18.64
CA GLN A 1183 30.88 -54.72 19.11
C GLN A 1183 31.08 -53.61 18.07
N ASN A 1184 30.26 -53.56 17.01
CA ASN A 1184 30.47 -52.66 15.86
C ASN A 1184 29.44 -51.55 15.67
N SER A 1185 28.31 -51.53 16.41
CA SER A 1185 27.31 -50.44 16.30
C SER A 1185 27.60 -49.23 17.19
N ALA A 1186 28.33 -49.42 18.30
CA ALA A 1186 28.72 -48.32 19.19
C ALA A 1186 29.86 -47.47 18.61
N VAL A 1187 30.77 -48.08 17.84
CA VAL A 1187 31.89 -47.39 17.18
C VAL A 1187 31.39 -46.48 16.06
N ILE A 1188 30.43 -46.94 15.25
CA ILE A 1188 29.86 -46.16 14.15
C ILE A 1188 29.01 -45.00 14.69
N GLY A 1189 28.19 -45.23 15.73
CA GLY A 1189 27.44 -44.17 16.41
C GLY A 1189 28.36 -43.15 17.09
N GLY A 1190 29.47 -43.61 17.70
CA GLY A 1190 30.49 -42.75 18.29
C GLY A 1190 31.21 -41.89 17.25
N ILE A 1191 31.60 -42.45 16.10
CA ILE A 1191 32.25 -41.70 15.03
C ILE A 1191 31.30 -40.62 14.48
N ILE A 1192 30.02 -40.95 14.25
CA ILE A 1192 29.03 -39.98 13.77
C ILE A 1192 28.80 -38.88 14.80
N ALA A 1193 28.69 -39.23 16.09
CA ALA A 1193 28.54 -38.25 17.16
C ALA A 1193 29.77 -37.33 17.29
N VAL A 1194 30.99 -37.87 17.12
CA VAL A 1194 32.24 -37.08 17.13
C VAL A 1194 32.32 -36.16 15.90
N VAL A 1195 31.91 -36.61 14.71
CA VAL A 1195 31.86 -35.77 13.51
C VAL A 1195 30.84 -34.64 13.67
N ILE A 1196 29.65 -34.93 14.19
CA ILE A 1196 28.63 -33.89 14.45
C ILE A 1196 29.11 -32.92 15.53
N PHE A 1197 29.72 -33.43 16.60
CA PHE A 1197 30.23 -32.60 17.69
C PHE A 1197 31.41 -31.74 17.25
N THR A 1198 32.30 -32.25 16.39
CA THR A 1198 33.40 -31.47 15.81
C THR A 1198 32.90 -30.40 14.84
N ILE A 1199 31.90 -30.70 14.01
CA ILE A 1199 31.25 -29.68 13.16
C ILE A 1199 30.58 -28.61 14.02
N LEU A 1200 29.84 -28.98 15.06
CA LEU A 1200 29.23 -28.01 15.98
C LEU A 1200 30.29 -27.20 16.73
N CYS A 1201 31.39 -27.82 17.15
CA CYS A 1201 32.50 -27.11 17.80
C CYS A 1201 33.20 -26.15 16.84
N THR A 1202 33.47 -26.54 15.59
CA THR A 1202 34.07 -25.64 14.60
C THR A 1202 33.12 -24.52 14.23
N LEU A 1203 31.82 -24.77 14.16
CA LEU A 1203 30.80 -23.76 13.88
C LEU A 1203 30.66 -22.80 15.07
N VAL A 1204 30.71 -23.28 16.31
CA VAL A 1204 30.78 -22.44 17.51
C VAL A 1204 32.10 -21.68 17.58
N PHE A 1205 33.22 -22.26 17.15
CA PHE A 1205 34.52 -21.57 17.10
C PHE A 1205 34.57 -20.53 15.98
N LEU A 1206 33.96 -20.79 14.82
CA LEU A 1206 33.80 -19.84 13.72
C LEU A 1206 32.85 -18.72 14.10
N ILE A 1207 31.74 -19.03 14.77
CA ILE A 1207 30.85 -18.04 15.37
C ILE A 1207 31.63 -17.24 16.42
N ARG A 1208 32.32 -17.87 17.37
CA ARG A 1208 33.15 -17.15 18.35
C ARG A 1208 34.31 -16.37 17.73
N HIS A 1209 34.88 -16.81 16.61
CA HIS A 1209 35.93 -16.11 15.88
C HIS A 1209 35.36 -14.90 15.12
N MET A 1210 34.22 -15.08 14.45
CA MET A 1210 33.47 -13.99 13.82
C MET A 1210 32.97 -12.96 14.83
N PHE A 1211 32.54 -13.39 16.02
CA PHE A 1211 32.06 -12.52 17.09
C PHE A 1211 33.18 -11.98 17.99
N ARG A 1212 34.34 -12.65 18.13
CA ARG A 1212 35.55 -12.06 18.75
C ARG A 1212 36.19 -10.99 17.88
N HIS A 1213 35.96 -11.01 16.57
CA HIS A 1213 36.44 -9.97 15.64
C HIS A 1213 35.39 -8.91 15.26
N LYS A 1214 34.20 -8.91 15.90
CA LYS A 1214 33.20 -7.82 15.79
C LYS A 1214 32.97 -7.09 17.11
N GLY A 1215 34.06 -6.73 17.78
CA GLY A 1215 34.03 -6.01 19.05
C GLY A 1215 35.33 -5.29 19.36
N SER A 1216 35.86 -4.52 18.40
CA SER A 1216 36.78 -3.38 18.59
C SER A 1216 37.29 -2.96 17.21
N TYR A 1217 36.75 -1.89 16.63
CA TYR A 1217 37.47 -1.18 15.56
C TYR A 1217 38.59 -0.37 16.23
N HIS A 1218 39.70 -1.04 16.53
CA HIS A 1218 41.00 -0.42 16.51
C HIS A 1218 41.42 -0.37 15.05
N THR A 1219 41.55 0.85 14.51
CA THR A 1219 42.16 1.10 13.22
C THR A 1219 43.62 0.68 13.27
N ASN A 1220 43.97 -0.45 12.64
CA ASN A 1220 45.34 -0.68 12.23
C ASN A 1220 45.61 0.18 11.00
N GLU A 1221 46.07 1.40 11.27
CA GLU A 1221 46.79 2.21 10.30
C GLU A 1221 47.92 1.38 9.69
N ALA A 1222 48.06 1.45 8.36
CA ALA A 1222 49.23 0.95 7.68
C ALA A 1222 50.44 1.79 8.13
N LYS A 1223 51.40 1.16 8.81
CA LYS A 1223 52.72 1.74 9.10
C LYS A 1223 53.41 2.06 7.77
N GLY A 1224 53.35 3.32 7.35
CA GLY A 1224 53.88 3.83 6.09
C GLY A 1224 53.05 4.95 5.46
N ALA A 1225 51.83 5.22 5.95
CA ALA A 1225 50.94 6.23 5.37
C ALA A 1225 50.97 7.61 6.09
N GLU A 1226 51.89 7.83 7.04
CA GLU A 1226 51.95 9.09 7.80
C GLU A 1226 52.65 10.24 7.05
N SER A 1227 53.14 10.03 5.82
CA SER A 1227 53.85 11.07 5.06
C SER A 1227 53.40 11.23 3.60
N ALA A 1228 52.17 10.82 3.25
CA ALA A 1228 51.65 10.95 1.89
C ALA A 1228 50.43 11.89 1.84
N ASP A 1229 50.53 12.95 1.03
CA ASP A 1229 49.59 14.08 1.04
C ASP A 1229 48.21 13.82 0.36
N CYS A 1230 48.00 12.65 -0.27
CA CYS A 1230 46.78 12.34 -1.06
C CYS A 1230 46.45 10.83 -1.12
N ALA A 1231 45.16 10.49 -1.25
CA ALA A 1231 44.70 9.10 -1.41
C ALA A 1231 45.16 8.43 -2.73
N ASP A 1232 45.31 9.21 -3.81
CA ASP A 1232 45.85 8.71 -5.08
C ASP A 1232 47.34 8.37 -4.98
N ALA A 1233 48.09 9.01 -4.07
CA ALA A 1233 49.49 8.71 -3.81
C ALA A 1233 49.68 7.46 -2.93
N ALA A 1234 48.69 7.11 -2.10
CA ALA A 1234 48.70 5.88 -1.31
C ALA A 1234 48.33 4.63 -2.14
N ILE A 1235 47.64 4.82 -3.27
CA ILE A 1235 47.28 3.75 -4.22
C ILE A 1235 48.44 3.46 -5.19
N ILE A 1236 49.18 4.48 -5.62
CA ILE A 1236 50.35 4.34 -6.50
C ILE A 1236 51.51 3.55 -5.85
N VAL A 1237 51.59 3.51 -4.51
CA VAL A 1237 52.65 2.81 -3.77
C VAL A 1237 52.28 1.36 -3.40
N ASN A 1238 51.01 0.96 -3.53
CA ASN A 1238 50.52 -0.35 -3.07
C ASN A 1238 49.95 -1.25 -4.17
N ASP A 1239 50.06 -0.85 -5.45
CA ASP A 1239 49.74 -1.73 -6.57
C ASP A 1239 51.02 -2.47 -7.05
N PRO A 1240 51.10 -3.81 -6.97
CA PRO A 1240 52.24 -4.57 -7.49
C PRO A 1240 52.36 -4.51 -9.03
N ALA A 1241 51.43 -3.89 -9.74
CA ALA A 1241 51.37 -3.89 -11.21
C ALA A 1241 52.00 -2.67 -11.91
N PHE A 1242 52.84 -1.87 -11.24
CA PHE A 1242 53.47 -0.69 -11.86
C PHE A 1242 54.98 -0.55 -11.68
N THR A 1243 55.71 -1.67 -11.61
CA THR A 1243 57.16 -1.69 -11.88
C THR A 1243 57.53 -2.95 -12.64
N GLU A 1244 57.57 -2.87 -13.98
CA GLU A 1244 58.67 -3.33 -14.84
C GLU A 1244 58.21 -3.30 -16.30
N THR A 1245 58.77 -2.36 -17.06
CA THR A 1245 58.93 -2.53 -18.50
C THR A 1245 60.03 -3.56 -18.74
N ILE A 1246 59.78 -4.50 -19.65
CA ILE A 1246 60.69 -5.07 -20.68
C ILE A 1246 60.50 -6.60 -20.82
N ASP A 1247 59.78 -6.93 -21.91
CA ASP A 1247 60.03 -7.99 -22.89
C ASP A 1247 59.70 -9.47 -22.63
N GLU A 1248 59.39 -10.11 -23.76
CA GLU A 1248 59.33 -11.53 -24.09
C GLU A 1248 58.07 -12.37 -23.81
N SER A 1249 57.16 -12.28 -24.79
CA SER A 1249 56.76 -13.42 -25.63
C SER A 1249 55.71 -14.45 -25.15
N LYS A 1250 54.72 -14.61 -26.04
CA LYS A 1250 54.05 -15.85 -26.51
C LYS A 1250 52.90 -16.51 -25.70
N LYS A 1251 51.81 -16.65 -26.47
CA LYS A 1251 50.78 -17.72 -26.55
C LYS A 1251 49.62 -17.64 -25.55
N GLU A 1252 48.43 -17.25 -26.02
CA GLU A 1252 47.30 -18.13 -26.48
C GLU A 1252 46.82 -19.06 -25.34
N TRP A 1253 45.54 -19.15 -24.93
CA TRP A 1253 44.28 -19.31 -25.67
C TRP A 1253 43.06 -18.87 -24.83
N PHE A 1254 41.95 -18.62 -25.52
CA PHE A 1254 40.54 -18.50 -25.08
C PHE A 1254 40.09 -19.53 -24.02
N ILE A 1255 39.18 -19.14 -23.11
CA ILE A 1255 37.70 -19.21 -23.21
C ILE A 1255 37.11 -18.04 -22.43
#